data_AF-A0A2U2H956-F1
#
_entry.id   AF-A0A2U2H956-F1
#
_cell.length_a   1.000
_cell.length_b   1.000
_cell.length_c   1.000
_cell.angle_alpha   90.00
_cell.angle_beta   90.00
_cell.angle_gamma   90.00
#
_symmetry.space_group_name_H-M   'P 1'
#
loop_
_entity.id
_entity.type
_entity.pdbx_description
1 polymer ?
#
loop_
_entity_poly.entity_id
_entity_poly.type
_entity_poly.pdbx_seq_one_letter_code
_entity_poly.pdbx_strand_id
1 'polypeptide(L)'
;MRVDSIVSANGGGNILLQASAGALALNTAISSGTGAISLVAQAAIVQKAAVTTGGGSVDVNSTAGSIAMDDGATANAVNGNIRYAAATTLTLGALSTGGNVSLGASGIADSGTTDLDVSASSLRIATTGMGAGAGAGTASSHLQIAVGTLAANVAGLGGLYLDEADAIVVDALASIGVARVNADGSTSLVSDASMSDLVSGGNLVLVTGAGGITLNDGLVNGASVTAAGNLLLQAGGAASDLTVNASLLSSGGNISLDAGRDIVQNAAIGAAMAAKSVDLLAGGNITMANGTSLAANGGNIMLQAGGNVTVEQITAGSGSVSITATLGGIIDEDAAPAETEVDIVASSLQLSAAIGIGSGANALETTVGTLSAQTGAGGLFIIESDGLAVGAVTVQANRVDTSGAATATPGAAQANFSSLAGGSLVLVANSGDLIVNNTLNALAGGNILLQASAGGLTLNTAISSGTGSISLIAQGAIVQKASITTGGNGSIDVNSTASSISMDDGTTSAAVNGNIRYVAATTLTLGALGTGANVSIGASSISDSGSLDVDVSASALRIVTTGMGDGAGVGTAAAHLQIAVGTLAADVAGLGGVYLKEADAIVIDALAAIGVARVDAGGNTFALSDASLSDLVSGGNVVLVTGAGGITINDGNANGVGVSAAGNMLLQARGAASDVVVNASLLSAGGNISLNAGRDIGQNAAIGGTGDAKSIDLLAVGSITMGNGSATATSNGNIVLVAGNNVTIEQLTAGNGSVSITATLGSISDEDAAPAETAVDIAAAGLQLSAAIGIGSGANALETTVGTLSAQTGAGGLFIVESDGLTVGAVTVQANRVDASAAATTTLNAAQASFFSLAGGSLVLVSNTGDLVVNNIVSANGGGNILLQASAGALALNTAVSSGVGSISLIAQTAIGQKAAITTAGSGSIDVNATAGSIAMDDGARAMSVNGNIRYVAATTLTLGALSTGGSVSLGGSSISDSGTTDVDVSASSLRIVTTGTGAEDGVGTAMAHLQIAVATLAANVAGMDGLYLDEADAIVVDALASIGVARVNADGSTALVSDASMSDLVSGGNLVLVTGAGGITLNDGLANGTSVSAAGNLLLQAGGATSDIAVNAALLSTGGNISLNAGRDLLINSSVTVSGAGKSIDLLATGNITMANGASLASNGGNIAAQTGNDVTIETIAAGSGSVLVVAGGSIVDQDLAGDGEVDIMANGLQLSAGNAIGSGANALETAVATLTAHAGNGGL
;
A
#
# COMPACT_ATOMS: atom_id res chain seq x y z
N MET A 1 12.64 39.71 106.47
CA MET A 1 14.07 39.77 106.85
C MET A 1 14.81 40.53 105.75
N ARG A 2 15.60 41.54 106.10
CA ARG A 2 16.48 42.24 105.15
C ARG A 2 17.93 41.98 105.55
N VAL A 3 18.77 41.65 104.58
CA VAL A 3 20.22 41.47 104.77
C VAL A 3 20.91 42.63 104.07
N ASP A 4 21.35 43.60 104.88
CA ASP A 4 21.97 44.85 104.42
C ASP A 4 23.49 44.88 104.65
N SER A 5 24.07 43.78 105.16
CA SER A 5 25.52 43.58 105.39
C SER A 5 25.93 42.16 105.00
N ILE A 6 27.18 41.98 104.56
CA ILE A 6 27.72 40.68 104.11
C ILE A 6 27.53 39.60 105.19
N VAL A 7 26.98 38.46 104.78
CA VAL A 7 26.85 37.26 105.62
C VAL A 7 27.86 36.23 105.11
N SER A 8 28.88 35.91 105.91
CA SER A 8 29.95 35.00 105.49
C SER A 8 30.21 33.90 106.51
N ALA A 9 30.43 32.68 106.04
CA ALA A 9 30.89 31.54 106.84
C ALA A 9 32.20 30.97 106.24
N ASN A 10 33.29 31.04 106.99
CA ASN A 10 34.60 30.56 106.52
C ASN A 10 34.72 29.03 106.66
N GLY A 11 35.46 28.38 105.75
CA GLY A 11 35.63 26.92 105.76
C GLY A 11 34.33 26.17 105.44
N GLY A 12 34.05 25.05 106.13
CA GLY A 12 32.86 24.22 105.90
C GLY A 12 31.56 24.70 106.56
N GLY A 13 31.46 25.97 106.95
CA GLY A 13 30.30 26.50 107.67
C GLY A 13 29.04 26.64 106.81
N ASN A 14 27.91 26.11 107.28
CA ASN A 14 26.61 26.21 106.62
C ASN A 14 25.91 27.53 106.96
N ILE A 15 25.13 28.09 106.03
CA ILE A 15 24.35 29.32 106.23
C ILE A 15 22.86 29.04 106.02
N LEU A 16 22.04 29.30 107.03
CA LEU A 16 20.57 29.36 106.91
C LEU A 16 20.10 30.79 107.13
N LEU A 17 19.36 31.34 106.16
CA LEU A 17 18.53 32.52 106.38
C LEU A 17 17.06 32.14 106.19
N GLN A 18 16.28 32.26 107.25
CA GLN A 18 14.88 31.84 107.26
C GLN A 18 13.94 32.96 107.71
N ALA A 19 12.96 33.28 106.87
CA ALA A 19 11.85 34.19 107.19
C ALA A 19 10.53 33.41 107.30
N SER A 20 10.23 32.90 108.50
CA SER A 20 9.14 31.94 108.74
C SER A 20 7.72 32.45 108.45
N ALA A 21 7.50 33.77 108.42
CA ALA A 21 6.18 34.39 108.17
C ALA A 21 6.25 35.68 107.31
N GLY A 22 7.27 35.81 106.45
CA GLY A 22 7.44 37.03 105.66
C GLY A 22 8.47 36.90 104.53
N ALA A 23 8.77 38.01 103.88
CA ALA A 23 9.71 38.08 102.75
C ALA A 23 11.18 38.13 103.21
N LEU A 24 12.10 37.67 102.36
CA LEU A 24 13.56 37.78 102.54
C LEU A 24 14.15 38.65 101.44
N ALA A 25 14.83 39.74 101.77
CA ALA A 25 15.54 40.58 100.81
C ALA A 25 17.04 40.55 101.06
N LEU A 26 17.83 40.20 100.04
CA LEU A 26 19.28 40.12 100.08
C LEU A 26 19.87 41.30 99.31
N ASN A 27 20.29 42.33 100.05
CA ASN A 27 20.87 43.54 99.44
C ASN A 27 22.40 43.49 99.39
N THR A 28 23.03 42.51 100.06
CA THR A 28 24.49 42.30 100.10
C THR A 28 24.85 40.83 99.98
N ALA A 29 26.09 40.54 99.61
CA ALA A 29 26.54 39.18 99.31
C ALA A 29 26.46 38.21 100.50
N ILE A 30 26.17 36.94 100.18
CA ILE A 30 26.26 35.79 101.08
C ILE A 30 27.36 34.87 100.58
N SER A 31 28.29 34.48 101.45
CA SER A 31 29.39 33.60 101.06
C SER A 31 29.66 32.48 102.06
N SER A 32 29.83 31.26 101.58
CA SER A 32 30.35 30.12 102.36
C SER A 32 31.61 29.55 101.71
N GLY A 33 32.54 29.02 102.49
CA GLY A 33 33.73 28.34 101.99
C GLY A 33 33.39 27.06 101.22
N THR A 34 32.97 26.01 101.92
CA THR A 34 32.50 24.73 101.32
C THR A 34 31.16 24.26 101.89
N GLY A 35 30.55 25.04 102.79
CA GLY A 35 29.27 24.70 103.38
C GLY A 35 28.08 25.04 102.48
N ALA A 36 26.93 24.45 102.79
CA ALA A 36 25.69 24.71 102.06
C ALA A 36 25.06 26.04 102.47
N ILE A 37 24.34 26.67 101.54
CA ILE A 37 23.59 27.90 101.77
C ILE A 37 22.10 27.61 101.55
N SER A 38 21.25 27.97 102.51
CA SER A 38 19.80 27.84 102.41
C SER A 38 19.09 29.16 102.72
N LEU A 39 18.24 29.57 101.79
CA LEU A 39 17.44 30.79 101.84
C LEU A 39 15.97 30.39 101.79
N VAL A 40 15.26 30.49 102.92
CA VAL A 40 13.89 29.99 103.03
C VAL A 40 12.95 31.10 103.48
N ALA A 41 11.89 31.37 102.74
CA ALA A 41 10.88 32.35 103.11
C ALA A 41 9.46 31.82 102.85
N GLN A 42 8.48 32.28 103.64
CA GLN A 42 7.08 32.00 103.34
C GLN A 42 6.59 32.88 102.16
N ALA A 43 6.90 34.18 102.19
CA ALA A 43 6.56 35.12 101.12
C ALA A 43 7.74 35.30 100.15
N ALA A 44 7.81 36.43 99.45
CA ALA A 44 8.80 36.65 98.39
C ALA A 44 10.26 36.61 98.88
N ILE A 45 11.16 36.08 98.06
CA ILE A 45 12.61 36.26 98.19
C ILE A 45 13.05 37.23 97.10
N VAL A 46 13.73 38.32 97.47
CA VAL A 46 14.34 39.28 96.54
C VAL A 46 15.85 39.21 96.69
N GLN A 47 16.55 38.82 95.64
CA GLN A 47 18.00 38.67 95.63
C GLN A 47 18.63 39.74 94.74
N LYS A 48 19.29 40.71 95.36
CA LYS A 48 19.98 41.80 94.66
C LYS A 48 21.50 41.63 94.63
N ALA A 49 22.02 40.59 95.28
CA ALA A 49 23.44 40.39 95.50
C ALA A 49 23.84 38.90 95.38
N ALA A 50 25.14 38.65 95.27
CA ALA A 50 25.68 37.33 95.04
C ALA A 50 25.49 36.34 96.21
N VAL A 51 25.19 35.08 95.89
CA VAL A 51 25.14 33.95 96.81
C VAL A 51 26.19 32.92 96.38
N THR A 52 27.30 32.82 97.11
CA THR A 52 28.47 32.03 96.66
C THR A 52 28.88 30.98 97.68
N THR A 53 29.08 29.74 97.25
CA THR A 53 29.73 28.69 98.03
C THR A 53 30.82 28.01 97.20
N GLY A 54 31.99 27.75 97.79
CA GLY A 54 33.13 27.12 97.12
C GLY A 54 33.05 25.59 97.05
N GLY A 55 31.87 24.99 97.24
CA GLY A 55 31.64 23.55 97.03
C GLY A 55 30.38 22.95 97.68
N GLY A 56 29.65 23.71 98.50
CA GLY A 56 28.35 23.29 99.04
C GLY A 56 27.20 23.54 98.05
N SER A 57 25.99 23.08 98.35
CA SER A 57 24.80 23.36 97.54
C SER A 57 24.12 24.68 97.94
N VAL A 58 23.38 25.29 97.03
CA VAL A 58 22.53 26.46 97.29
C VAL A 58 21.06 26.04 97.16
N ASP A 59 20.25 26.24 98.20
CA ASP A 59 18.79 26.00 98.20
C ASP A 59 18.03 27.31 98.50
N VAL A 60 17.29 27.82 97.52
CA VAL A 60 16.45 29.00 97.66
C VAL A 60 14.99 28.58 97.50
N ASN A 61 14.19 28.79 98.54
CA ASN A 61 12.83 28.26 98.62
C ASN A 61 11.84 29.28 99.17
N SER A 62 10.91 29.75 98.33
CA SER A 62 9.76 30.56 98.72
C SER A 62 8.50 29.67 98.70
N THR A 63 7.95 29.36 99.88
CA THR A 63 6.89 28.34 99.99
C THR A 63 5.49 28.81 99.57
N ALA A 64 5.25 30.13 99.55
CA ALA A 64 3.98 30.72 99.09
C ALA A 64 4.15 31.99 98.22
N GLY A 65 5.38 32.44 97.97
CA GLY A 65 5.68 33.68 97.25
C GLY A 65 6.47 33.48 95.95
N SER A 66 7.04 34.58 95.47
CA SER A 66 7.94 34.62 94.31
C SER A 66 9.41 34.57 94.75
N ILE A 67 10.30 34.24 93.83
CA ILE A 67 11.73 34.55 93.95
C ILE A 67 12.07 35.52 92.82
N ALA A 68 12.64 36.67 93.14
CA ALA A 68 13.04 37.67 92.17
C ALA A 68 14.52 38.00 92.35
N MET A 69 15.34 37.61 91.38
CA MET A 69 16.71 38.07 91.25
C MET A 69 16.71 39.39 90.47
N ASP A 70 17.51 40.37 90.92
CA ASP A 70 17.84 41.52 90.08
C ASP A 70 18.80 41.06 88.95
N ASP A 71 18.74 41.71 87.79
CA ASP A 71 19.66 41.49 86.65
C ASP A 71 21.13 41.53 87.10
N GLY A 72 21.92 40.53 86.71
CA GLY A 72 23.30 40.31 87.13
C GLY A 72 23.52 39.80 88.56
N ALA A 73 22.46 39.55 89.35
CA ALA A 73 22.62 38.90 90.65
C ALA A 73 22.98 37.42 90.45
N THR A 74 24.04 36.94 91.12
CA THR A 74 24.59 35.60 90.87
C THR A 74 24.32 34.61 92.01
N ALA A 75 24.17 33.33 91.67
CA ALA A 75 24.34 32.23 92.62
C ALA A 75 25.40 31.25 92.10
N ASN A 76 26.49 31.05 92.84
CA ASN A 76 27.60 30.20 92.42
C ASN A 76 27.89 29.12 93.46
N ALA A 77 27.88 27.86 93.04
CA ALA A 77 28.12 26.70 93.92
C ALA A 77 29.35 25.86 93.56
N VAL A 78 30.14 26.29 92.56
CA VAL A 78 31.32 25.60 91.99
C VAL A 78 31.05 24.17 91.52
N ASN A 79 30.82 23.20 92.40
CA ASN A 79 30.45 21.81 92.08
C ASN A 79 29.17 21.33 92.78
N GLY A 80 28.61 22.13 93.71
CA GLY A 80 27.38 21.80 94.41
C GLY A 80 26.14 22.08 93.57
N ASN A 81 25.04 21.37 93.83
CA ASN A 81 23.78 21.63 93.14
C ASN A 81 23.16 22.96 93.58
N ILE A 82 22.41 23.60 92.68
CA ILE A 82 21.64 24.81 92.96
C ILE A 82 20.15 24.50 92.77
N ARG A 83 19.32 24.90 93.72
CA ARG A 83 17.86 24.74 93.66
C ARG A 83 17.15 26.04 93.94
N TYR A 84 16.28 26.47 93.03
CA TYR A 84 15.40 27.63 93.19
C TYR A 84 13.95 27.17 93.04
N ALA A 85 13.18 27.25 94.13
CA ALA A 85 11.79 26.84 94.18
C ALA A 85 10.89 27.97 94.70
N ALA A 86 10.05 28.52 93.83
CA ALA A 86 9.03 29.52 94.15
C ALA A 86 7.63 28.91 94.01
N ALA A 87 6.65 29.39 94.80
CA ALA A 87 5.26 29.00 94.59
C ALA A 87 4.63 29.71 93.39
N THR A 88 5.04 30.96 93.13
CA THR A 88 4.50 31.82 92.06
C THR A 88 5.54 32.05 90.97
N THR A 89 6.03 33.27 90.75
CA THR A 89 7.02 33.56 89.70
C THR A 89 8.44 33.42 90.22
N LEU A 90 9.32 32.87 89.39
CA LEU A 90 10.77 32.92 89.56
C LEU A 90 11.34 33.84 88.46
N THR A 91 11.92 34.97 88.84
CA THR A 91 12.71 35.80 87.92
C THR A 91 14.19 35.54 88.17
N LEU A 92 14.93 35.13 87.15
CA LEU A 92 16.32 34.68 87.22
C LEU A 92 17.30 35.77 86.80
N GLY A 93 18.41 35.89 87.53
CA GLY A 93 19.69 36.35 86.99
C GLY A 93 20.59 35.12 86.83
N ALA A 94 21.91 35.25 86.90
CA ALA A 94 22.80 34.11 86.69
C ALA A 94 22.91 33.07 87.83
N LEU A 95 22.77 31.79 87.48
CA LEU A 95 23.08 30.62 88.30
C LEU A 95 24.25 29.85 87.67
N SER A 96 25.30 29.56 88.44
CA SER A 96 26.51 28.92 87.91
C SER A 96 27.03 27.80 88.82
N THR A 97 27.21 26.61 88.26
CA THR A 97 27.81 25.46 88.94
C THR A 97 28.33 24.42 87.94
N GLY A 98 29.31 23.60 88.34
CA GLY A 98 29.67 22.35 87.67
C GLY A 98 28.78 21.17 88.07
N GLY A 99 27.88 21.36 89.04
CA GLY A 99 26.82 20.41 89.41
C GLY A 99 25.52 20.64 88.63
N ASN A 100 24.38 20.28 89.22
CA ASN A 100 23.07 20.37 88.58
C ASN A 100 22.23 21.54 89.12
N VAL A 101 21.37 22.10 88.27
CA VAL A 101 20.43 23.17 88.62
C VAL A 101 18.99 22.66 88.53
N SER A 102 18.18 22.91 89.56
CA SER A 102 16.74 22.63 89.56
C SER A 102 15.92 23.89 89.79
N LEU A 103 15.04 24.19 88.84
CA LEU A 103 14.15 25.34 88.85
C LEU A 103 12.69 24.88 88.97
N GLY A 104 11.96 25.44 89.94
CA GLY A 104 10.55 25.14 90.16
C GLY A 104 9.73 26.39 90.45
N ALA A 105 8.69 26.66 89.65
CA ALA A 105 7.82 27.81 89.85
C ALA A 105 6.41 27.59 89.26
N SER A 106 5.49 28.55 89.40
CA SER A 106 4.32 28.66 88.52
C SER A 106 4.71 29.18 87.13
N GLY A 107 5.72 30.05 87.04
CA GLY A 107 6.33 30.53 85.79
C GLY A 107 7.73 31.08 86.06
N ILE A 108 8.62 30.96 85.09
CA ILE A 108 10.04 31.33 85.18
C ILE A 108 10.32 32.36 84.09
N ALA A 109 10.91 33.48 84.46
CA ALA A 109 11.26 34.56 83.54
C ALA A 109 12.72 34.96 83.73
N ASP A 110 13.34 35.41 82.65
CA ASP A 110 14.61 36.12 82.63
C ASP A 110 14.43 37.52 83.30
N SER A 111 15.41 37.97 84.08
CA SER A 111 15.45 39.32 84.68
C SER A 111 16.08 40.39 83.78
N GLY A 112 16.83 40.00 82.76
CA GLY A 112 17.56 40.91 81.86
C GLY A 112 18.54 40.19 80.92
N THR A 113 18.97 40.85 79.84
CA THR A 113 19.68 40.18 78.74
C THR A 113 21.22 40.28 78.82
N THR A 114 21.79 40.53 79.99
CA THR A 114 23.23 40.87 80.11
C THR A 114 24.10 39.72 80.58
N ASP A 115 23.50 38.70 81.17
CA ASP A 115 24.15 37.54 81.75
C ASP A 115 23.54 36.22 81.25
N LEU A 116 24.33 35.15 81.37
CA LEU A 116 23.85 33.80 81.16
C LEU A 116 23.03 33.37 82.37
N ASP A 117 21.73 33.09 82.19
CA ASP A 117 20.82 32.73 83.28
C ASP A 117 21.26 31.46 84.00
N VAL A 118 21.69 30.42 83.27
CA VAL A 118 22.09 29.14 83.89
C VAL A 118 23.32 28.54 83.22
N SER A 119 24.37 28.28 83.99
CA SER A 119 25.51 27.44 83.61
C SER A 119 25.60 26.24 84.56
N ALA A 120 25.46 25.02 84.02
CA ALA A 120 25.34 23.79 84.80
C ALA A 120 25.79 22.54 84.04
N SER A 121 26.07 21.44 84.73
CA SER A 121 26.17 20.12 84.08
C SER A 121 24.80 19.67 83.54
N SER A 122 23.75 19.87 84.33
CA SER A 122 22.38 19.51 83.93
C SER A 122 21.35 20.48 84.52
N LEU A 123 20.27 20.71 83.78
CA LEU A 123 19.19 21.62 84.15
C LEU A 123 17.83 20.93 84.14
N ARG A 124 17.12 21.04 85.28
CA ARG A 124 15.72 20.64 85.42
C ARG A 124 14.84 21.87 85.53
N ILE A 125 13.84 22.00 84.64
CA ILE A 125 12.86 23.09 84.66
C ILE A 125 11.46 22.53 84.91
N ALA A 126 10.77 22.99 85.95
CA ALA A 126 9.39 22.61 86.21
C ALA A 126 8.50 23.83 86.45
N THR A 127 7.46 24.00 85.63
CA THR A 127 6.42 25.00 85.87
C THR A 127 5.06 24.37 86.13
N THR A 128 4.27 24.97 87.03
CA THR A 128 2.97 24.45 87.47
C THR A 128 1.78 25.34 87.11
N GLY A 129 2.03 26.58 86.69
CA GLY A 129 0.97 27.51 86.30
C GLY A 129 0.40 27.15 84.92
N MET A 130 -0.90 27.40 84.72
CA MET A 130 -1.59 27.05 83.46
C MET A 130 -1.85 28.25 82.54
N GLY A 131 -1.54 29.47 82.97
CA GLY A 131 -1.85 30.70 82.22
C GLY A 131 -0.88 31.02 81.07
N ALA A 132 -1.23 32.02 80.25
CA ALA A 132 -0.41 32.48 79.11
C ALA A 132 0.94 33.12 79.52
N GLY A 133 1.11 33.53 80.77
CA GLY A 133 2.40 34.00 81.33
C GLY A 133 3.11 32.95 82.18
N ALA A 134 2.64 31.70 82.20
CA ALA A 134 3.13 30.62 83.06
C ALA A 134 4.05 29.65 82.31
N GLY A 135 5.07 30.19 81.64
CA GLY A 135 6.08 29.44 80.90
C GLY A 135 7.44 29.41 81.61
N ALA A 136 8.46 28.95 80.90
CA ALA A 136 9.86 29.18 81.23
C ALA A 136 10.52 29.95 80.08
N GLY A 137 10.92 31.20 80.36
CA GLY A 137 11.22 32.18 79.33
C GLY A 137 9.94 32.75 78.70
N THR A 138 10.12 33.65 77.73
CA THR A 138 9.04 34.29 76.95
C THR A 138 9.48 34.48 75.51
N ALA A 139 8.53 34.66 74.58
CA ALA A 139 8.82 34.92 73.16
C ALA A 139 9.72 36.15 72.88
N SER A 140 9.85 37.08 73.83
CA SER A 140 10.71 38.27 73.70
C SER A 140 11.99 38.21 74.54
N SER A 141 12.12 37.21 75.42
CA SER A 141 13.26 37.01 76.33
C SER A 141 13.32 35.53 76.69
N HIS A 142 14.18 34.79 75.99
CA HIS A 142 14.44 33.38 76.25
C HIS A 142 15.28 33.24 77.52
N LEU A 143 15.28 32.08 78.18
CA LEU A 143 16.30 31.82 79.19
C LEU A 143 17.61 31.44 78.49
N GLN A 144 18.69 32.16 78.78
CA GLN A 144 20.02 31.88 78.25
C GLN A 144 20.73 30.82 79.11
N ILE A 145 21.02 29.67 78.53
CA ILE A 145 21.54 28.49 79.23
C ILE A 145 22.87 28.01 78.62
N ALA A 146 23.73 27.41 79.44
CA ALA A 146 24.94 26.71 79.03
C ALA A 146 25.02 25.39 79.80
N VAL A 147 24.32 24.36 79.32
CA VAL A 147 24.12 23.10 80.04
C VAL A 147 24.29 21.88 79.16
N GLY A 148 24.86 20.80 79.73
CA GLY A 148 25.07 19.56 78.97
C GLY A 148 23.79 18.74 78.77
N THR A 149 22.97 18.60 79.82
CA THR A 149 21.73 17.81 79.76
C THR A 149 20.52 18.57 80.29
N LEU A 150 19.40 18.53 79.57
CA LEU A 150 18.18 19.26 79.89
C LEU A 150 16.96 18.34 79.99
N ALA A 151 16.12 18.56 81.00
CA ALA A 151 14.73 18.12 80.99
C ALA A 151 13.81 19.21 81.54
N ALA A 152 12.63 19.34 80.92
CA ALA A 152 11.68 20.40 81.25
C ALA A 152 10.24 19.88 81.22
N ASN A 153 9.44 20.25 82.22
CA ASN A 153 8.00 20.07 82.21
C ASN A 153 7.32 21.41 82.51
N VAL A 154 6.84 22.06 81.46
CA VAL A 154 6.20 23.37 81.50
C VAL A 154 4.70 23.22 81.26
N ALA A 155 3.89 23.31 82.31
CA ALA A 155 2.45 23.05 82.21
C ALA A 155 1.64 24.16 81.51
N GLY A 156 2.14 25.40 81.48
CA GLY A 156 1.38 26.57 81.06
C GLY A 156 1.43 26.90 79.58
N LEU A 157 0.43 27.66 79.14
CA LEU A 157 0.32 28.18 77.76
C LEU A 157 1.43 29.18 77.39
N GLY A 158 2.22 29.64 78.37
CA GLY A 158 3.34 30.56 78.17
C GLY A 158 4.55 29.94 77.48
N GLY A 159 4.62 28.61 77.37
CA GLY A 159 5.65 27.91 76.58
C GLY A 159 7.03 27.80 77.23
N LEU A 160 7.93 27.12 76.55
CA LEU A 160 9.35 26.93 76.90
C LEU A 160 10.19 27.65 75.85
N TYR A 161 11.02 28.60 76.27
CA TYR A 161 11.84 29.45 75.40
C TYR A 161 13.27 29.50 75.92
N LEU A 162 14.20 28.84 75.24
CA LEU A 162 15.57 28.64 75.67
C LEU A 162 16.58 28.97 74.55
N ASP A 163 17.64 29.69 74.92
CA ASP A 163 18.82 29.90 74.09
C ASP A 163 20.03 29.25 74.77
N GLU A 164 20.52 28.14 74.23
CA GLU A 164 21.70 27.43 74.71
C GLU A 164 22.97 27.93 74.02
N ALA A 165 24.07 28.08 74.77
CA ALA A 165 25.34 28.53 74.23
C ALA A 165 26.07 27.45 73.40
N ASP A 166 26.06 26.20 73.88
CA ASP A 166 26.83 25.08 73.33
C ASP A 166 25.91 23.89 72.93
N ALA A 167 26.46 22.68 72.85
CA ALA A 167 25.68 21.49 72.52
C ALA A 167 24.79 21.04 73.69
N ILE A 168 23.56 20.64 73.38
CA ILE A 168 22.54 20.22 74.36
C ILE A 168 22.08 18.79 74.10
N VAL A 169 21.95 18.02 75.18
CA VAL A 169 21.32 16.70 75.15
C VAL A 169 20.04 16.73 75.97
N VAL A 170 18.90 16.37 75.37
CA VAL A 170 17.67 16.08 76.10
C VAL A 170 17.71 14.62 76.52
N ASP A 171 17.68 14.36 77.84
CA ASP A 171 17.80 13.01 78.40
C ASP A 171 17.19 12.94 79.82
N ALA A 172 17.29 11.78 80.46
CA ALA A 172 16.89 11.55 81.83
C ALA A 172 17.80 12.29 82.83
N LEU A 173 17.20 13.17 83.64
CA LEU A 173 17.84 13.72 84.81
C LEU A 173 17.43 12.95 86.07
N ALA A 174 18.42 12.45 86.80
CA ALA A 174 18.23 11.89 88.13
C ALA A 174 17.69 12.95 89.12
N SER A 175 17.20 12.52 90.29
CA SER A 175 16.74 13.45 91.33
C SER A 175 17.85 14.43 91.73
N ILE A 176 17.60 15.74 91.64
CA ILE A 176 18.58 16.77 91.98
C ILE A 176 18.41 17.12 93.46
N GLY A 177 19.43 16.78 94.26
CA GLY A 177 19.45 16.99 95.70
C GLY A 177 20.30 18.19 96.13
N VAL A 178 19.80 19.00 97.06
CA VAL A 178 20.52 20.06 97.77
C VAL A 178 20.52 19.81 99.27
N ALA A 179 21.59 20.20 99.94
CA ALA A 179 21.74 20.15 101.39
C ALA A 179 21.08 21.39 102.02
N ARG A 180 19.83 21.25 102.46
CA ARG A 180 19.12 22.30 103.19
C ARG A 180 19.65 22.41 104.61
N VAL A 181 20.11 23.60 104.99
CA VAL A 181 20.60 23.89 106.34
C VAL A 181 19.40 23.99 107.30
N ASN A 182 19.43 23.19 108.36
CA ASN A 182 18.44 23.18 109.43
C ASN A 182 18.71 24.31 110.44
N ALA A 183 17.74 24.58 111.31
CA ALA A 183 17.88 25.60 112.35
C ALA A 183 19.04 25.34 113.34
N ASP A 184 19.52 24.10 113.43
CA ASP A 184 20.67 23.70 114.25
C ASP A 184 22.03 23.75 113.51
N GLY A 185 22.04 24.16 112.24
CA GLY A 185 23.24 24.22 111.39
C GLY A 185 23.64 22.90 110.73
N SER A 186 22.96 21.79 111.04
CA SER A 186 23.07 20.53 110.29
C SER A 186 22.41 20.66 108.90
N THR A 187 22.61 19.68 108.02
CA THR A 187 21.97 19.68 106.69
C THR A 187 21.06 18.48 106.51
N SER A 188 19.89 18.70 105.92
CA SER A 188 19.00 17.65 105.43
C SER A 188 18.95 17.68 103.91
N LEU A 189 18.98 16.50 103.29
CA LEU A 189 18.84 16.39 101.84
C LEU A 189 17.40 16.74 101.42
N VAL A 190 17.28 17.63 100.44
CA VAL A 190 16.03 17.95 99.78
C VAL A 190 16.25 17.72 98.30
N SER A 191 15.44 16.86 97.70
CA SER A 191 15.58 16.51 96.30
C SER A 191 14.31 16.84 95.54
N ASP A 192 14.49 17.41 94.34
CA ASP A 192 13.42 17.45 93.35
C ASP A 192 13.43 16.14 92.55
N ALA A 193 12.23 15.69 92.16
CA ALA A 193 12.05 14.42 91.49
C ALA A 193 12.83 14.35 90.16
N SER A 194 13.22 13.14 89.77
CA SER A 194 13.75 12.87 88.42
C SER A 194 12.78 13.38 87.36
N MET A 195 13.32 13.78 86.21
CA MET A 195 12.57 14.30 85.07
C MET A 195 13.30 13.87 83.79
N SER A 196 12.56 13.73 82.71
CA SER A 196 13.08 13.49 81.37
C SER A 196 12.34 14.39 80.41
N ASP A 197 12.85 14.42 79.17
CA ASP A 197 12.15 14.94 78.01
C ASP A 197 11.88 16.45 78.11
N LEU A 198 11.38 17.05 77.03
CA LEU A 198 10.85 18.41 77.04
C LEU A 198 9.35 18.36 76.80
N VAL A 199 8.58 18.75 77.81
CA VAL A 199 7.12 18.85 77.73
C VAL A 199 6.71 20.30 77.91
N SER A 200 5.96 20.84 76.95
CA SER A 200 5.42 22.21 77.00
C SER A 200 3.93 22.24 76.69
N GLY A 201 3.14 22.84 77.60
CA GLY A 201 1.72 23.15 77.40
C GLY A 201 1.47 24.32 76.45
N GLY A 202 2.51 24.99 75.95
CA GLY A 202 2.46 26.05 74.95
C GLY A 202 3.46 25.80 73.82
N ASN A 203 4.05 26.86 73.28
CA ASN A 203 5.14 26.74 72.31
C ASN A 203 6.40 26.16 72.97
N LEU A 204 7.29 25.58 72.17
CA LEU A 204 8.60 25.12 72.60
C LEU A 204 9.64 25.62 71.61
N VAL A 205 10.56 26.47 72.07
CA VAL A 205 11.66 27.01 71.30
C VAL A 205 12.96 26.71 72.03
N LEU A 206 13.86 25.99 71.36
CA LEU A 206 15.22 25.74 71.82
C LEU A 206 16.18 26.06 70.69
N VAL A 207 17.07 27.02 70.91
CA VAL A 207 18.09 27.45 69.96
C VAL A 207 19.46 27.23 70.56
N THR A 208 20.40 26.61 69.85
CA THR A 208 21.82 26.59 70.24
C THR A 208 22.62 27.60 69.44
N GLY A 209 23.52 28.35 70.08
CA GLY A 209 24.43 29.28 69.43
C GLY A 209 25.61 28.59 68.74
N ALA A 210 26.13 27.53 69.35
CA ALA A 210 27.12 26.60 68.82
C ALA A 210 26.80 25.18 69.29
N GLY A 211 27.35 24.14 68.65
CA GLY A 211 27.07 22.75 69.04
C GLY A 211 25.68 22.26 68.66
N GLY A 212 25.49 20.94 68.66
CA GLY A 212 24.28 20.28 68.19
C GLY A 212 23.18 20.12 69.26
N ILE A 213 21.99 19.74 68.81
CA ILE A 213 20.87 19.33 69.67
C ILE A 213 20.71 17.81 69.51
N THR A 214 20.80 17.05 70.59
CA THR A 214 20.51 15.60 70.60
C THR A 214 19.30 15.31 71.47
N LEU A 215 18.30 14.64 70.91
CA LEU A 215 17.06 14.29 71.61
C LEU A 215 17.00 12.79 71.89
N ASN A 216 17.24 12.38 73.13
CA ASN A 216 17.13 10.99 73.57
C ASN A 216 15.81 10.73 74.29
N ASP A 217 15.42 9.47 74.36
CA ASP A 217 14.31 9.02 75.20
C ASP A 217 14.80 8.87 76.65
N GLY A 218 14.42 9.79 77.53
CA GLY A 218 14.84 9.71 78.92
C GLY A 218 14.04 8.72 79.77
N LEU A 219 12.90 8.19 79.30
CA LEU A 219 12.02 7.30 80.08
C LEU A 219 11.67 5.96 79.41
N VAL A 220 12.33 5.62 78.31
CA VAL A 220 12.00 4.45 77.47
C VAL A 220 10.51 4.46 77.06
N ASN A 221 9.93 5.66 76.90
CA ASN A 221 8.53 5.88 76.53
C ASN A 221 8.35 6.18 75.02
N GLY A 222 9.46 6.29 74.29
CA GLY A 222 9.55 6.55 72.87
C GLY A 222 9.52 8.03 72.47
N ALA A 223 9.43 8.98 73.40
CA ALA A 223 9.30 10.41 73.12
C ALA A 223 10.35 11.26 73.86
N SER A 224 10.96 12.22 73.16
CA SER A 224 11.91 13.18 73.74
C SER A 224 11.30 14.56 73.93
N VAL A 225 10.33 14.94 73.10
CA VAL A 225 9.76 16.29 73.09
C VAL A 225 8.27 16.25 72.74
N THR A 226 7.46 16.94 73.54
CA THR A 226 6.02 17.13 73.31
C THR A 226 5.62 18.58 73.56
N ALA A 227 5.13 19.27 72.53
CA ALA A 227 4.60 20.63 72.62
C ALA A 227 3.09 20.67 72.30
N ALA A 228 2.32 21.46 73.03
CA ALA A 228 0.93 21.75 72.67
C ALA A 228 0.81 22.85 71.60
N GLY A 229 1.78 23.76 71.53
CA GLY A 229 1.88 24.84 70.55
C GLY A 229 2.91 24.56 69.45
N ASN A 230 3.39 25.63 68.81
CA ASN A 230 4.45 25.57 67.80
C ASN A 230 5.76 25.11 68.41
N LEU A 231 6.54 24.37 67.63
CA LEU A 231 7.83 23.83 68.05
C LEU A 231 8.93 24.30 67.10
N LEU A 232 9.98 24.90 67.65
CA LEU A 232 11.25 25.19 66.96
C LEU A 232 12.40 24.55 67.72
N LEU A 233 13.19 23.74 67.02
CA LEU A 233 14.52 23.33 67.47
C LEU A 233 15.53 23.80 66.44
N GLN A 234 16.44 24.68 66.85
CA GLN A 234 17.44 25.29 65.97
C GLN A 234 18.85 25.02 66.46
N ALA A 235 19.60 24.17 65.76
CA ALA A 235 21.02 23.94 66.00
C ALA A 235 21.85 24.95 65.17
N GLY A 236 22.04 26.17 65.70
CA GLY A 236 22.39 27.37 64.93
C GLY A 236 23.83 27.47 64.41
N GLY A 237 24.75 26.63 64.88
CA GLY A 237 26.14 26.61 64.38
C GLY A 237 26.26 25.94 63.01
N ALA A 238 27.10 26.47 62.10
CA ALA A 238 27.26 25.93 60.74
C ALA A 238 27.74 24.46 60.66
N ALA A 239 28.28 23.91 61.76
CA ALA A 239 28.69 22.52 61.88
C ALA A 239 27.85 21.75 62.93
N SER A 240 26.72 22.32 63.34
CA SER A 240 25.84 21.77 64.35
C SER A 240 24.78 20.89 63.71
N ASP A 241 24.64 19.68 64.26
CA ASP A 241 23.62 18.73 63.86
C ASP A 241 22.43 18.79 64.81
N LEU A 242 21.27 18.39 64.30
CA LEU A 242 20.10 18.06 65.09
C LEU A 242 19.84 16.55 64.96
N THR A 243 19.98 15.81 66.05
CA THR A 243 19.75 14.35 66.09
C THR A 243 18.50 14.03 66.90
N VAL A 244 17.53 13.36 66.28
CA VAL A 244 16.24 12.98 66.88
C VAL A 244 16.23 11.47 67.11
N ASN A 245 16.67 11.00 68.28
CA ASN A 245 16.69 9.57 68.64
C ASN A 245 15.37 9.07 69.25
N ALA A 246 14.45 9.96 69.61
CA ALA A 246 13.15 9.64 70.16
C ALA A 246 12.10 10.64 69.68
N SER A 247 10.83 10.22 69.71
CA SER A 247 9.76 10.90 68.99
C SER A 247 9.58 12.36 69.39
N LEU A 248 9.28 13.17 68.39
CA LEU A 248 9.02 14.60 68.47
C LEU A 248 7.57 14.89 68.06
N LEU A 249 6.76 15.43 68.97
CA LEU A 249 5.34 15.65 68.73
C LEU A 249 4.93 17.11 69.01
N SER A 250 4.25 17.73 68.05
CA SER A 250 3.40 18.89 68.32
C SER A 250 1.93 18.50 68.21
N SER A 251 1.20 18.62 69.31
CA SER A 251 -0.22 18.24 69.37
C SER A 251 -1.17 19.33 68.84
N GLY A 252 -0.71 20.57 68.70
CA GLY A 252 -1.53 21.72 68.28
C GLY A 252 -0.86 22.76 67.39
N GLY A 253 0.45 22.67 67.13
CA GLY A 253 1.21 23.66 66.36
C GLY A 253 1.99 23.07 65.19
N ASN A 254 2.74 23.93 64.52
CA ASN A 254 3.68 23.55 63.46
C ASN A 254 5.02 23.10 64.06
N ILE A 255 5.77 22.28 63.33
CA ILE A 255 7.12 21.85 63.70
C ILE A 255 8.12 22.48 62.75
N SER A 256 9.16 23.12 63.27
CA SER A 256 10.33 23.56 62.51
C SER A 256 11.61 23.04 63.15
N LEU A 257 12.43 22.39 62.32
CA LEU A 257 13.73 21.87 62.66
C LEU A 257 14.76 22.53 61.76
N ASP A 258 15.73 23.22 62.34
CA ASP A 258 16.75 23.97 61.60
C ASP A 258 18.14 23.57 62.11
N ALA A 259 18.99 23.00 61.25
CA ALA A 259 20.34 22.60 61.59
C ALA A 259 21.35 23.22 60.61
N GLY A 260 22.44 23.78 61.15
CA GLY A 260 23.49 24.35 60.30
C GLY A 260 24.22 23.31 59.46
N ARG A 261 24.31 22.04 59.90
CA ARG A 261 24.81 20.91 59.11
C ARG A 261 23.73 19.85 58.88
N ASP A 262 23.63 18.79 59.69
CA ASP A 262 22.76 17.65 59.36
C ASP A 262 21.53 17.57 60.28
N ILE A 263 20.39 17.16 59.74
CA ILE A 263 19.26 16.64 60.53
C ILE A 263 19.29 15.11 60.40
N VAL A 264 19.45 14.42 61.54
CA VAL A 264 19.41 12.95 61.61
C VAL A 264 18.15 12.54 62.38
N GLN A 265 17.19 11.96 61.66
CA GLN A 265 15.94 11.47 62.21
C GLN A 265 16.04 9.95 62.41
N ASN A 266 16.09 9.51 63.67
CA ASN A 266 16.07 8.10 64.08
C ASN A 266 14.75 7.69 64.76
N ALA A 267 13.77 8.60 64.83
CA ALA A 267 12.46 8.38 65.43
C ALA A 267 11.37 9.19 64.73
N ALA A 268 10.11 9.01 65.15
CA ALA A 268 8.97 9.67 64.52
C ALA A 268 8.91 11.18 64.80
N ILE A 269 8.58 11.98 63.79
CA ILE A 269 8.30 13.42 63.90
C ILE A 269 6.87 13.67 63.42
N GLY A 270 6.02 14.28 64.26
CA GLY A 270 4.59 14.40 63.96
C GLY A 270 3.94 15.71 64.37
N ALA A 271 3.22 16.36 63.45
CA ALA A 271 2.26 17.43 63.74
C ALA A 271 0.83 16.87 63.71
N ALA A 272 0.21 16.69 64.88
CA ALA A 272 -1.03 15.93 65.01
C ALA A 272 -2.30 16.72 64.67
N MET A 273 -2.29 18.04 64.85
CA MET A 273 -3.45 18.89 64.54
C MET A 273 -3.59 19.10 63.03
N ALA A 274 -4.84 19.12 62.57
CA ALA A 274 -5.16 19.30 61.17
C ALA A 274 -4.52 20.57 60.56
N ALA A 275 -4.01 20.47 59.34
CA ALA A 275 -3.42 21.56 58.55
C ALA A 275 -2.15 22.20 59.16
N LYS A 276 -1.53 21.60 60.18
CA LYS A 276 -0.24 22.05 60.71
C LYS A 276 0.91 21.42 59.93
N SER A 277 1.91 22.23 59.62
CA SER A 277 3.03 21.84 58.77
C SER A 277 4.23 21.35 59.57
N VAL A 278 5.09 20.59 58.88
CA VAL A 278 6.41 20.21 59.36
C VAL A 278 7.44 20.76 58.37
N ASP A 279 8.44 21.49 58.86
CA ASP A 279 9.50 22.13 58.06
C ASP A 279 10.88 21.73 58.60
N LEU A 280 11.67 21.04 57.80
CA LEU A 280 13.03 20.59 58.11
C LEU A 280 14.02 21.33 57.19
N LEU A 281 14.96 22.04 57.77
CA LEU A 281 16.00 22.79 57.08
C LEU A 281 17.39 22.35 57.57
N ALA A 282 18.23 21.87 56.65
CA ALA A 282 19.59 21.45 56.94
C ALA A 282 20.59 22.08 55.95
N GLY A 283 21.70 22.63 56.44
CA GLY A 283 22.78 23.12 55.57
C GLY A 283 23.54 22.00 54.83
N GLY A 284 23.52 20.79 55.40
CA GLY A 284 24.03 19.53 54.89
C GLY A 284 22.87 18.59 54.52
N ASN A 285 22.84 17.38 55.10
CA ASN A 285 21.88 16.33 54.76
C ASN A 285 20.68 16.31 55.71
N ILE A 286 19.55 15.80 55.19
CA ILE A 286 18.46 15.31 56.02
C ILE A 286 18.44 13.78 55.85
N THR A 287 18.62 13.04 56.93
CA THR A 287 18.66 11.58 56.90
C THR A 287 17.56 11.02 57.79
N MET A 288 16.57 10.37 57.19
CA MET A 288 15.61 9.52 57.90
C MET A 288 16.17 8.10 57.95
N ALA A 289 16.25 7.51 59.14
CA ALA A 289 16.64 6.13 59.31
C ALA A 289 15.48 5.19 58.95
N ASN A 290 15.81 3.95 58.59
CA ASN A 290 14.80 2.93 58.29
C ASN A 290 13.77 2.75 59.43
N GLY A 291 12.50 2.63 59.06
CA GLY A 291 11.36 2.49 59.97
C GLY A 291 10.93 3.78 60.68
N THR A 292 11.48 4.94 60.30
CA THR A 292 11.04 6.23 60.84
C THR A 292 9.88 6.83 60.04
N SER A 293 9.10 7.71 60.68
CA SER A 293 7.98 8.39 60.02
C SER A 293 8.00 9.90 60.25
N LEU A 294 7.69 10.65 59.19
CA LEU A 294 7.51 12.09 59.19
C LEU A 294 6.08 12.43 58.79
N ALA A 295 5.28 12.92 59.75
CA ALA A 295 3.83 13.00 59.56
C ALA A 295 3.25 14.41 59.84
N ALA A 296 2.31 14.81 58.99
CA ALA A 296 1.43 15.96 59.19
C ALA A 296 -0.02 15.57 58.88
N ASN A 297 -0.96 15.96 59.74
CA ASN A 297 -2.37 15.64 59.55
C ASN A 297 -3.03 16.60 58.54
N GLY A 298 -2.87 16.35 57.24
CA GLY A 298 -3.42 17.22 56.18
C GLY A 298 -2.73 18.57 56.04
N GLY A 299 -1.61 18.78 56.73
CA GLY A 299 -0.73 19.94 56.56
C GLY A 299 0.45 19.60 55.65
N ASN A 300 1.14 20.63 55.17
CA ASN A 300 2.26 20.46 54.24
C ASN A 300 3.54 20.07 54.97
N ILE A 301 4.37 19.26 54.31
CA ILE A 301 5.70 18.86 54.79
C ILE A 301 6.75 19.44 53.83
N MET A 302 7.77 20.12 54.35
CA MET A 302 8.85 20.70 53.57
C MET A 302 10.21 20.25 54.12
N LEU A 303 11.03 19.63 53.26
CA LEU A 303 12.41 19.23 53.56
C LEU A 303 13.35 19.99 52.62
N GLN A 304 14.30 20.71 53.18
CA GLN A 304 15.32 21.43 52.41
C GLN A 304 16.71 21.11 52.96
N ALA A 305 17.51 20.44 52.14
CA ALA A 305 18.89 20.07 52.42
C ALA A 305 19.85 20.75 51.44
N GLY A 306 21.03 21.16 51.93
CA GLY A 306 22.14 21.52 51.06
C GLY A 306 22.73 20.30 50.35
N GLY A 307 22.78 19.16 51.02
CA GLY A 307 23.24 17.85 50.55
C GLY A 307 22.10 16.92 50.13
N ASN A 308 22.18 15.65 50.52
CA ASN A 308 21.18 14.62 50.22
C ASN A 308 19.98 14.70 51.16
N VAL A 309 18.83 14.23 50.67
CA VAL A 309 17.68 13.88 51.51
C VAL A 309 17.47 12.38 51.38
N THR A 310 17.64 11.65 52.47
CA THR A 310 17.26 10.23 52.55
C THR A 310 15.83 10.13 53.05
N VAL A 311 15.01 9.37 52.33
CA VAL A 311 13.56 9.26 52.49
C VAL A 311 13.17 7.86 52.97
N GLU A 312 12.12 7.82 53.77
CA GLU A 312 11.40 6.67 54.35
C GLU A 312 9.92 7.15 54.38
N GLN A 313 9.10 6.72 55.32
CA GLN A 313 7.68 7.09 55.38
C GLN A 313 7.42 8.58 55.70
N ILE A 314 6.98 9.33 54.69
CA ILE A 314 6.46 10.70 54.77
C ILE A 314 4.96 10.71 54.48
N THR A 315 4.14 11.14 55.43
CA THR A 315 2.67 11.23 55.26
C THR A 315 2.14 12.63 55.55
N ALA A 316 1.68 13.32 54.52
CA ALA A 316 0.99 14.62 54.64
C ALA A 316 -0.55 14.50 54.57
N GLY A 317 -1.08 13.31 54.29
CA GLY A 317 -2.52 13.10 54.08
C GLY A 317 -3.04 13.93 52.89
N SER A 318 -3.99 14.83 53.14
CA SER A 318 -4.49 15.77 52.13
C SER A 318 -3.55 16.95 51.83
N GLY A 319 -2.43 17.08 52.55
CA GLY A 319 -1.41 18.10 52.33
C GLY A 319 -0.46 17.76 51.19
N SER A 320 0.47 18.66 50.91
CA SER A 320 1.52 18.49 49.90
C SER A 320 2.90 18.32 50.54
N VAL A 321 3.79 17.59 49.87
CA VAL A 321 5.17 17.37 50.29
C VAL A 321 6.12 18.05 49.30
N SER A 322 7.11 18.78 49.81
CA SER A 322 8.20 19.35 49.00
C SER A 322 9.55 18.92 49.55
N ILE A 323 10.38 18.32 48.69
CA ILE A 323 11.73 17.87 49.04
C ILE A 323 12.73 18.53 48.09
N THR A 324 13.70 19.25 48.65
CA THR A 324 14.76 19.94 47.90
C THR A 324 16.13 19.52 48.40
N ALA A 325 16.91 18.87 47.53
CA ALA A 325 18.32 18.54 47.73
C ALA A 325 19.18 19.42 46.80
N THR A 326 19.71 20.53 47.34
CA THR A 326 20.27 21.62 46.51
C THR A 326 21.54 21.21 45.76
N LEU A 327 22.39 20.38 46.36
CA LEU A 327 23.62 19.84 45.77
C LEU A 327 23.62 18.30 45.73
N GLY A 328 22.63 17.65 46.34
CA GLY A 328 22.55 16.20 46.51
C GLY A 328 21.46 15.51 45.70
N GLY A 329 21.21 14.25 46.06
CA GLY A 329 20.09 13.44 45.58
C GLY A 329 18.99 13.28 46.64
N ILE A 330 17.81 12.86 46.17
CA ILE A 330 16.74 12.35 47.01
C ILE A 330 16.80 10.83 46.90
N ILE A 331 17.08 10.16 48.01
CA ILE A 331 17.46 8.75 48.07
C ILE A 331 16.40 8.04 48.90
N ASP A 332 15.85 6.94 48.38
CA ASP A 332 15.09 6.00 49.18
C ASP A 332 16.05 5.20 50.08
N GLU A 333 15.77 5.17 51.40
CA GLU A 333 16.55 4.47 52.44
C GLU A 333 16.36 2.96 52.41
N ASP A 334 15.31 2.44 51.76
CA ASP A 334 15.06 1.00 51.71
C ASP A 334 16.21 0.22 51.04
N ALA A 335 16.36 -1.03 51.46
CA ALA A 335 17.40 -1.89 50.93
C ALA A 335 17.00 -2.41 49.55
N ALA A 336 17.80 -2.13 48.51
CA ALA A 336 17.58 -2.69 47.19
C ALA A 336 17.59 -4.25 47.20
N PRO A 337 16.67 -4.93 46.48
CA PRO A 337 15.61 -4.36 45.64
C PRO A 337 14.44 -3.81 46.47
N ALA A 338 13.87 -2.69 46.01
CA ALA A 338 12.79 -1.94 46.67
C ALA A 338 11.70 -2.84 47.28
N GLU A 339 11.36 -2.53 48.54
CA GLU A 339 10.25 -3.14 49.26
C GLU A 339 8.92 -2.56 48.72
N THR A 340 7.76 -3.15 49.07
CA THR A 340 6.45 -2.62 48.62
C THR A 340 5.92 -1.49 49.50
N GLU A 341 6.74 -0.96 50.40
CA GLU A 341 6.34 0.16 51.25
C GLU A 341 6.18 1.42 50.40
N VAL A 342 5.27 2.32 50.80
CA VAL A 342 5.10 3.61 50.12
C VAL A 342 5.85 4.65 50.93
N ASP A 343 6.89 5.21 50.36
CA ASP A 343 7.70 6.25 50.99
C ASP A 343 6.91 7.53 51.19
N ILE A 344 6.18 8.00 50.16
CA ILE A 344 5.51 9.31 50.23
C ILE A 344 4.02 9.20 49.94
N VAL A 345 3.20 9.60 50.93
CA VAL A 345 1.75 9.72 50.81
C VAL A 345 1.33 11.19 50.94
N ALA A 346 0.83 11.78 49.85
CA ALA A 346 0.45 13.20 49.80
C ALA A 346 -0.56 13.50 48.68
N SER A 347 -1.27 14.63 48.75
CA SER A 347 -2.11 15.08 47.64
C SER A 347 -1.29 15.58 46.45
N SER A 348 -0.12 16.19 46.69
CA SER A 348 0.79 16.65 45.65
C SER A 348 2.23 16.60 46.14
N LEU A 349 3.15 16.29 45.23
CA LEU A 349 4.57 16.09 45.51
C LEU A 349 5.44 16.98 44.62
N GLN A 350 6.36 17.69 45.26
CA GLN A 350 7.35 18.52 44.61
C GLN A 350 8.75 18.00 44.96
N LEU A 351 9.52 17.59 43.95
CA LEU A 351 10.87 17.06 44.13
C LEU A 351 11.88 17.87 43.30
N SER A 352 12.97 18.30 43.94
CA SER A 352 14.08 18.98 43.27
C SER A 352 15.41 18.45 43.80
N ALA A 353 16.19 17.80 42.94
CA ALA A 353 17.51 17.28 43.27
C ALA A 353 18.56 17.66 42.22
N ALA A 354 19.78 17.97 42.66
CA ALA A 354 20.88 18.26 41.74
C ALA A 354 21.49 17.00 41.11
N ILE A 355 21.40 15.84 41.78
CA ILE A 355 21.94 14.57 41.29
C ILE A 355 20.83 13.69 40.71
N GLY A 356 20.05 13.02 41.56
CA GLY A 356 19.06 12.01 41.20
C GLY A 356 17.90 12.00 42.20
N ILE A 357 16.76 11.47 41.79
CA ILE A 357 15.60 11.20 42.65
C ILE A 357 15.29 9.71 42.49
N GLY A 358 15.50 8.94 43.56
CA GLY A 358 15.59 7.48 43.46
C GLY A 358 16.75 7.04 42.57
N SER A 359 16.75 5.75 42.23
CA SER A 359 17.71 5.13 41.32
C SER A 359 17.08 3.97 40.56
N GLY A 360 17.67 3.54 39.45
CA GLY A 360 17.15 2.39 38.69
C GLY A 360 17.18 1.05 39.45
N ALA A 361 17.89 0.97 40.58
CA ALA A 361 17.89 -0.21 41.46
C ALA A 361 16.95 -0.07 42.66
N ASN A 362 16.57 1.16 42.99
CA ASN A 362 15.76 1.54 44.15
C ASN A 362 14.99 2.82 43.79
N ALA A 363 13.81 2.64 43.21
CA ALA A 363 12.94 3.77 42.87
C ALA A 363 12.34 4.34 44.16
N LEU A 364 11.72 5.51 44.08
CA LEU A 364 10.95 6.04 45.21
C LEU A 364 9.47 5.66 45.03
N GLU A 365 8.89 5.02 46.03
CA GLU A 365 7.51 4.58 46.05
C GLU A 365 6.58 5.69 46.56
N THR A 366 5.52 5.96 45.82
CA THR A 366 4.65 7.13 46.05
C THR A 366 3.18 6.76 45.97
N THR A 367 2.36 7.51 46.71
CA THR A 367 0.89 7.55 46.59
C THR A 367 0.46 9.00 46.50
N VAL A 368 0.50 9.58 45.30
CA VAL A 368 0.26 11.02 45.07
C VAL A 368 -0.56 11.33 43.82
N GLY A 369 -1.48 12.29 43.95
CA GLY A 369 -2.32 12.70 42.81
C GLY A 369 -1.62 13.58 41.78
N THR A 370 -0.63 14.39 42.18
CA THR A 370 0.12 15.25 41.25
C THR A 370 1.60 15.35 41.61
N LEU A 371 2.48 15.13 40.64
CA LEU A 371 3.93 15.20 40.79
C LEU A 371 4.55 16.29 39.91
N SER A 372 5.49 17.03 40.49
CA SER A 372 6.46 17.86 39.78
C SER A 372 7.87 17.49 40.22
N ALA A 373 8.75 17.16 39.28
CA ALA A 373 10.10 16.68 39.59
C ALA A 373 11.17 17.29 38.70
N GLN A 374 12.31 17.68 39.29
CA GLN A 374 13.48 18.17 38.58
C GLN A 374 14.71 17.46 39.13
N THR A 375 15.51 16.91 38.22
CA THR A 375 16.66 16.07 38.55
C THR A 375 17.87 16.40 37.68
N GLY A 376 19.06 15.97 38.11
CA GLY A 376 20.30 16.06 37.35
C GLY A 376 20.60 14.79 36.56
N ALA A 377 21.88 14.41 36.54
CA ALA A 377 22.40 13.29 35.76
C ALA A 377 22.02 11.91 36.31
N GLY A 378 21.62 11.84 37.59
CA GLY A 378 21.16 10.61 38.24
C GLY A 378 19.76 10.19 37.80
N GLY A 379 18.96 11.08 37.20
CA GLY A 379 17.62 10.73 36.71
C GLY A 379 16.53 10.76 37.77
N LEU A 380 15.34 10.34 37.38
CA LEU A 380 14.14 10.25 38.21
C LEU A 380 13.57 8.85 38.08
N PHE A 381 13.38 8.17 39.20
CA PHE A 381 12.79 6.83 39.28
C PHE A 381 11.68 6.84 40.31
N ILE A 382 10.43 6.76 39.85
CA ILE A 382 9.24 6.81 40.69
C ILE A 382 8.34 5.64 40.35
N ILE A 383 7.90 4.93 41.37
CA ILE A 383 6.82 3.96 41.30
C ILE A 383 5.63 4.54 42.07
N GLU A 384 4.56 4.83 41.35
CA GLU A 384 3.31 5.34 41.91
C GLU A 384 2.33 4.17 42.09
N SER A 385 1.70 4.09 43.27
CA SER A 385 0.77 3.01 43.59
C SER A 385 -0.58 3.17 42.87
N ASP A 386 -1.02 4.41 42.65
CA ASP A 386 -2.27 4.77 41.97
C ASP A 386 -2.05 5.60 40.69
N GLY A 387 -3.06 6.40 40.29
CA GLY A 387 -3.01 7.18 39.07
C GLY A 387 -2.29 8.52 39.28
N LEU A 388 -1.34 8.84 38.41
CA LEU A 388 -0.49 10.01 38.56
C LEU A 388 -0.80 11.11 37.54
N ALA A 389 -0.90 12.36 37.99
CA ALA A 389 -0.79 13.51 37.09
C ALA A 389 0.58 14.18 37.19
N VAL A 390 1.31 14.29 36.08
CA VAL A 390 2.49 15.17 35.99
C VAL A 390 2.01 16.59 35.75
N GLY A 391 2.33 17.51 36.67
CA GLY A 391 1.79 18.87 36.67
C GLY A 391 2.65 19.88 37.43
N ALA A 392 2.18 21.12 37.47
CA ALA A 392 2.78 22.16 38.29
C ALA A 392 2.36 21.99 39.75
N VAL A 393 3.33 22.06 40.67
CA VAL A 393 3.10 21.95 42.12
C VAL A 393 3.78 23.13 42.82
N THR A 394 3.15 23.64 43.87
CA THR A 394 3.73 24.64 44.77
C THR A 394 3.32 24.28 46.20
N VAL A 395 4.31 24.16 47.08
CA VAL A 395 4.08 23.79 48.48
C VAL A 395 4.49 24.94 49.39
N GLN A 396 3.74 25.14 50.48
CA GLN A 396 4.03 26.16 51.50
C GLN A 396 3.91 25.54 52.89
N ALA A 397 4.98 25.58 53.67
CA ALA A 397 4.95 25.20 55.08
C ALA A 397 5.00 26.46 55.97
N ASN A 398 4.47 26.37 57.19
CA ASN A 398 4.64 27.40 58.20
C ASN A 398 5.92 27.13 59.00
N ARG A 399 6.91 28.01 58.85
CA ARG A 399 8.15 28.00 59.62
C ARG A 399 7.97 28.74 60.93
N VAL A 400 8.33 28.10 62.03
CA VAL A 400 8.33 28.68 63.37
C VAL A 400 9.62 29.49 63.56
N ASP A 401 9.50 30.76 63.94
CA ASP A 401 10.64 31.61 64.28
C ASP A 401 10.98 31.51 65.78
N THR A 402 12.02 32.21 66.21
CA THR A 402 12.47 32.20 67.60
C THR A 402 11.44 32.76 68.59
N SER A 403 10.47 33.58 68.14
CA SER A 403 9.36 34.02 69.00
C SER A 403 8.28 32.93 69.21
N GLY A 404 8.41 31.78 68.52
CA GLY A 404 7.39 30.74 68.47
C GLY A 404 6.22 31.09 67.55
N ALA A 405 6.34 32.17 66.76
CA ALA A 405 5.36 32.54 65.75
C ALA A 405 5.60 31.73 64.48
N ALA A 406 4.52 31.33 63.81
CA ALA A 406 4.60 30.57 62.58
C ALA A 406 4.33 31.49 61.37
N THR A 407 5.26 31.52 60.42
CA THR A 407 5.17 32.32 59.20
C THR A 407 5.17 31.42 57.97
N ALA A 408 4.29 31.71 57.02
CA ALA A 408 4.18 30.92 55.81
C ALA A 408 5.41 31.12 54.92
N THR A 409 6.18 30.06 54.70
CA THR A 409 7.36 30.03 53.84
C THR A 409 7.00 29.32 52.53
N PRO A 410 6.87 30.05 51.41
CA PRO A 410 6.59 29.41 50.13
C PRO A 410 7.84 28.69 49.60
N GLY A 411 7.65 27.45 49.13
CA GLY A 411 8.59 26.81 48.22
C GLY A 411 8.57 27.48 46.85
N ALA A 412 9.64 27.31 46.07
CA ALA A 412 9.66 27.78 44.69
C ALA A 412 8.60 27.03 43.88
N ALA A 413 7.79 27.73 43.07
CA ALA A 413 6.85 27.06 42.19
C ALA A 413 7.60 26.22 41.16
N GLN A 414 7.23 24.95 41.01
CA GLN A 414 7.83 24.05 40.05
C GLN A 414 6.82 23.70 38.96
N ALA A 415 7.15 24.17 37.76
CA ALA A 415 6.32 24.01 36.57
C ALA A 415 7.08 23.28 35.45
N ASN A 416 8.21 22.63 35.73
CA ASN A 416 8.97 21.86 34.75
C ASN A 416 9.18 20.45 35.30
N PHE A 417 9.02 19.45 34.43
CA PHE A 417 9.37 18.08 34.73
C PHE A 417 10.55 17.66 33.86
N SER A 418 11.77 17.66 34.41
CA SER A 418 12.98 17.58 33.59
C SER A 418 14.18 16.94 34.28
N SER A 419 14.96 16.17 33.51
CA SER A 419 16.38 15.93 33.80
C SER A 419 17.24 16.97 33.06
N LEU A 420 18.02 17.73 33.83
CA LEU A 420 18.85 18.82 33.30
C LEU A 420 20.18 18.34 32.69
N ALA A 421 20.60 17.09 32.96
CA ALA A 421 21.96 16.64 32.67
C ALA A 421 22.09 15.18 32.18
N GLY A 422 21.09 14.64 31.47
CA GLY A 422 21.23 13.30 30.85
C GLY A 422 20.64 12.13 31.61
N GLY A 423 20.02 12.36 32.77
CA GLY A 423 19.40 11.29 33.56
C GLY A 423 18.10 10.79 32.93
N SER A 424 17.83 9.49 33.06
CA SER A 424 16.57 8.88 32.61
C SER A 424 15.39 9.34 33.49
N LEU A 425 14.20 9.42 32.89
CA LEU A 425 12.94 9.70 33.58
C LEU A 425 12.08 8.44 33.50
N VAL A 426 11.86 7.79 34.63
CA VAL A 426 11.06 6.57 34.75
C VAL A 426 9.91 6.83 35.72
N LEU A 427 8.69 6.75 35.20
CA LEU A 427 7.45 6.84 35.98
C LEU A 427 6.62 5.59 35.68
N VAL A 428 6.34 4.82 36.73
CA VAL A 428 5.49 3.63 36.65
C VAL A 428 4.29 3.83 37.57
N ALA A 429 3.09 3.97 37.01
CA ALA A 429 1.83 3.92 37.75
C ALA A 429 1.32 2.47 37.76
N ASN A 430 1.28 1.85 38.95
CA ASN A 430 0.87 0.45 39.10
C ASN A 430 -0.62 0.25 38.88
N SER A 431 -1.44 1.22 39.28
CA SER A 431 -2.88 1.26 39.01
C SER A 431 -3.30 2.65 38.53
N GLY A 432 -4.53 2.81 38.02
CA GLY A 432 -4.99 4.13 37.53
C GLY A 432 -4.26 4.66 36.28
N ASP A 433 -4.65 5.86 35.87
CA ASP A 433 -4.15 6.51 34.65
C ASP A 433 -2.93 7.39 34.94
N LEU A 434 -2.00 7.45 33.98
CA LEU A 434 -0.90 8.41 33.98
C LEU A 434 -1.27 9.58 33.04
N ILE A 435 -1.31 10.80 33.57
CA ILE A 435 -1.70 12.00 32.82
C ILE A 435 -0.54 13.00 32.82
N VAL A 436 -0.01 13.31 31.65
CA VAL A 436 1.08 14.27 31.49
C VAL A 436 0.51 15.63 31.07
N ASN A 437 0.35 16.53 32.04
CA ASN A 437 -0.16 17.90 31.86
C ASN A 437 0.94 18.96 31.75
N ASN A 438 2.19 18.54 31.83
CA ASN A 438 3.33 19.43 31.79
C ASN A 438 4.50 18.81 31.03
N THR A 439 5.28 19.64 30.33
CA THR A 439 6.32 19.18 29.42
C THR A 439 7.34 18.30 30.14
N LEU A 440 7.65 17.15 29.53
CA LEU A 440 8.57 16.14 30.05
C LEU A 440 9.87 16.15 29.23
N ASN A 441 10.99 16.57 29.82
CA ASN A 441 12.25 16.73 29.09
C ASN A 441 13.41 15.94 29.72
N ALA A 442 13.93 14.94 29.02
CA ALA A 442 15.18 14.26 29.35
C ALA A 442 16.31 14.81 28.46
N LEU A 443 16.98 15.88 28.91
CA LEU A 443 18.04 16.52 28.11
C LEU A 443 19.28 15.62 28.00
N ALA A 444 20.19 15.91 27.06
CA ALA A 444 21.53 15.31 26.95
C ALA A 444 21.63 13.76 26.90
N GLY A 445 20.55 13.05 26.52
CA GLY A 445 20.58 11.61 26.23
C GLY A 445 19.85 10.70 27.22
N GLY A 446 19.13 11.26 28.20
CA GLY A 446 18.32 10.47 29.13
C GLY A 446 17.18 9.71 28.43
N ASN A 447 16.91 8.48 28.87
CA ASN A 447 15.79 7.69 28.39
C ASN A 447 14.49 8.09 29.11
N ILE A 448 13.34 7.87 28.50
CA ILE A 448 12.04 8.14 29.11
C ILE A 448 11.22 6.86 29.11
N LEU A 449 10.75 6.42 30.28
CA LEU A 449 9.72 5.39 30.43
C LEU A 449 8.51 6.02 31.14
N LEU A 450 7.36 5.99 30.46
CA LEU A 450 6.06 6.25 31.07
C LEU A 450 5.25 4.96 30.99
N GLN A 451 4.93 4.37 32.13
CA GLN A 451 4.20 3.12 32.21
C GLN A 451 2.95 3.24 33.07
N ALA A 452 1.77 2.95 32.49
CA ALA A 452 0.53 2.75 33.23
C ALA A 452 0.17 1.25 33.21
N SER A 453 0.50 0.54 34.28
CA SER A 453 0.45 -0.94 34.33
C SER A 453 -0.97 -1.51 34.30
N ALA A 454 -1.98 -0.75 34.75
CA ALA A 454 -3.39 -1.16 34.70
C ALA A 454 -4.35 -0.11 34.11
N GLY A 455 -3.94 1.16 33.97
CA GLY A 455 -4.77 2.22 33.36
C GLY A 455 -4.26 2.70 32.00
N GLY A 456 -4.78 3.84 31.57
CA GLY A 456 -4.39 4.53 30.34
C GLY A 456 -3.28 5.55 30.54
N LEU A 457 -2.79 6.09 29.43
CA LEU A 457 -1.80 7.16 29.40
C LEU A 457 -2.33 8.31 28.56
N THR A 458 -2.48 9.50 29.14
CA THR A 458 -2.88 10.71 28.40
C THR A 458 -1.73 11.69 28.34
N LEU A 459 -1.33 12.07 27.14
CA LEU A 459 -0.29 13.05 26.89
C LEU A 459 -0.89 14.38 26.42
N ASN A 460 -1.02 15.36 27.33
CA ASN A 460 -1.55 16.69 27.00
C ASN A 460 -0.45 17.71 26.62
N THR A 461 0.83 17.41 26.87
CA THR A 461 1.97 18.29 26.59
C THR A 461 3.15 17.52 26.00
N ALA A 462 4.12 18.19 25.38
CA ALA A 462 5.20 17.49 24.67
C ALA A 462 6.12 16.65 25.58
N ILE A 463 6.66 15.56 25.02
CA ILE A 463 7.75 14.77 25.60
C ILE A 463 8.97 14.90 24.69
N SER A 464 10.13 15.21 25.25
CA SER A 464 11.39 15.23 24.51
C SER A 464 12.51 14.48 25.23
N SER A 465 13.18 13.61 24.49
CA SER A 465 14.50 13.09 24.85
C SER A 465 15.56 13.72 23.94
N GLY A 466 16.70 14.14 24.48
CA GLY A 466 17.77 14.73 23.67
C GLY A 466 18.28 13.75 22.60
N THR A 467 18.74 12.58 23.03
CA THR A 467 19.22 11.49 22.17
C THR A 467 18.88 10.08 22.70
N GLY A 468 18.16 9.99 23.81
CA GLY A 468 17.76 8.73 24.44
C GLY A 468 16.46 8.19 23.87
N SER A 469 16.11 6.96 24.23
CA SER A 469 14.88 6.33 23.74
C SER A 469 13.68 6.70 24.61
N ILE A 470 12.50 6.70 24.00
CA ILE A 470 11.23 7.01 24.66
C ILE A 470 10.33 5.78 24.57
N SER A 471 9.81 5.31 25.71
CA SER A 471 8.87 4.20 25.80
C SER A 471 7.61 4.62 26.57
N LEU A 472 6.47 4.52 25.90
CA LEU A 472 5.15 4.75 26.48
C LEU A 472 4.39 3.43 26.47
N ILE A 473 4.10 2.90 27.65
CA ILE A 473 3.48 1.58 27.81
C ILE A 473 2.21 1.73 28.65
N ALA A 474 1.08 1.24 28.15
CA ALA A 474 -0.15 1.23 28.91
C ALA A 474 -0.91 -0.09 28.71
N GLN A 475 -1.66 -0.50 29.73
CA GLN A 475 -2.67 -1.55 29.55
C GLN A 475 -3.93 -0.97 28.89
N GLY A 476 -4.37 0.20 29.37
CA GLY A 476 -5.46 0.98 28.82
C GLY A 476 -5.08 1.80 27.58
N ALA A 477 -5.96 2.71 27.18
CA ALA A 477 -5.76 3.53 25.99
C ALA A 477 -4.60 4.52 26.17
N ILE A 478 -3.84 4.75 25.11
CA ILE A 478 -2.87 5.85 25.03
C ILE A 478 -3.49 6.96 24.18
N VAL A 479 -3.65 8.15 24.76
CA VAL A 479 -4.19 9.34 24.09
C VAL A 479 -3.07 10.37 23.94
N GLN A 480 -2.61 10.58 22.71
CA GLN A 480 -1.55 11.51 22.37
C GLN A 480 -2.13 12.80 21.79
N LYS A 481 -2.13 13.87 22.60
CA LYS A 481 -2.56 15.21 22.17
C LYS A 481 -1.39 16.18 21.94
N ALA A 482 -0.16 15.70 22.09
CA ALA A 482 1.05 16.50 21.94
C ALA A 482 2.21 15.66 21.39
N SER A 483 3.23 16.36 20.90
CA SER A 483 4.34 15.72 20.20
C SER A 483 5.31 14.95 21.10
N ILE A 484 5.89 13.89 20.55
CA ILE A 484 6.98 13.10 21.14
C ILE A 484 8.21 13.27 20.25
N THR A 485 9.34 13.69 20.80
CA THR A 485 10.56 13.93 20.01
C THR A 485 11.79 13.29 20.62
N THR A 486 12.62 12.64 19.80
CA THR A 486 13.95 12.19 20.19
C THR A 486 15.00 12.42 19.09
N GLY A 487 16.23 12.76 19.49
CA GLY A 487 17.36 13.00 18.60
C GLY A 487 18.30 11.81 18.43
N GLY A 488 19.34 11.98 17.61
CA GLY A 488 20.40 10.98 17.44
C GLY A 488 19.86 9.62 16.97
N ASN A 489 20.19 8.57 17.71
CA ASN A 489 19.74 7.19 17.48
C ASN A 489 18.60 6.76 18.41
N GLY A 490 18.02 7.68 19.20
CA GLY A 490 16.91 7.37 20.10
C GLY A 490 15.69 6.87 19.32
N SER A 491 15.08 5.78 19.76
CA SER A 491 13.86 5.23 19.18
C SER A 491 12.62 5.59 20.02
N ILE A 492 11.45 5.55 19.39
CA ILE A 492 10.16 5.73 20.07
C ILE A 492 9.40 4.42 20.03
N ASP A 493 8.96 3.92 21.18
CA ASP A 493 8.07 2.76 21.31
C ASP A 493 6.82 3.13 22.10
N VAL A 494 5.66 3.02 21.45
CA VAL A 494 4.36 3.29 22.06
C VAL A 494 3.51 2.03 21.97
N ASN A 495 3.09 1.52 23.12
CA ASN A 495 2.49 0.20 23.23
C ASN A 495 1.27 0.20 24.17
N SER A 496 0.08 0.07 23.59
CA SER A 496 -1.18 -0.15 24.31
C SER A 496 -1.55 -1.63 24.26
N THR A 497 -1.30 -2.35 25.36
CA THR A 497 -1.29 -3.82 25.37
C THR A 497 -2.68 -4.47 25.37
N ALA A 498 -3.73 -3.74 25.78
CA ALA A 498 -5.10 -4.24 25.81
C ALA A 498 -6.16 -3.28 25.23
N SER A 499 -5.76 -2.12 24.70
CA SER A 499 -6.69 -1.08 24.25
C SER A 499 -6.23 -0.39 22.96
N SER A 500 -6.60 0.88 22.77
CA SER A 500 -6.31 1.68 21.59
C SER A 500 -5.14 2.64 21.79
N ILE A 501 -4.60 3.15 20.69
CA ILE A 501 -3.78 4.36 20.66
C ILE A 501 -4.52 5.39 19.79
N SER A 502 -4.71 6.60 20.31
CA SER A 502 -5.34 7.70 19.58
C SER A 502 -4.42 8.91 19.58
N MET A 503 -4.02 9.35 18.39
CA MET A 503 -3.37 10.64 18.17
C MET A 503 -4.42 11.67 17.76
N ASP A 504 -4.27 12.91 18.26
CA ASP A 504 -5.01 14.05 17.71
C ASP A 504 -4.37 14.48 16.36
N ASP A 505 -5.19 14.98 15.44
CA ASP A 505 -4.76 15.51 14.13
C ASP A 505 -3.66 16.57 14.28
N GLY A 506 -2.59 16.46 13.49
CA GLY A 506 -1.40 17.32 13.56
C GLY A 506 -0.43 17.04 14.70
N THR A 507 -0.67 16.04 15.57
CA THR A 507 0.32 15.62 16.57
C THR A 507 1.41 14.75 15.94
N THR A 508 2.66 14.90 16.40
CA THR A 508 3.83 14.26 15.77
C THR A 508 4.62 13.39 16.73
N SER A 509 5.08 12.23 16.26
CA SER A 509 6.15 11.45 16.89
C SER A 509 7.36 11.44 15.97
N ALA A 510 8.44 12.09 16.38
CA ALA A 510 9.60 12.30 15.55
C ALA A 510 10.88 11.74 16.17
N ALA A 511 11.57 10.86 15.44
CA ALA A 511 12.90 10.38 15.75
C ALA A 511 13.86 10.76 14.62
N VAL A 512 15.11 11.14 14.91
CA VAL A 512 16.03 11.55 13.82
C VAL A 512 16.52 10.33 13.02
N ASN A 513 17.22 9.40 13.68
CA ASN A 513 17.74 8.17 13.03
C ASN A 513 17.28 6.88 13.72
N GLY A 514 16.42 6.96 14.74
CA GLY A 514 15.88 5.80 15.44
C GLY A 514 14.56 5.33 14.83
N ASN A 515 14.27 4.04 14.96
CA ASN A 515 12.98 3.50 14.51
C ASN A 515 11.83 3.99 15.40
N ILE A 516 10.63 4.00 14.84
CA ILE A 516 9.40 4.30 15.57
C ILE A 516 8.50 3.07 15.53
N ARG A 517 7.96 2.69 16.69
CA ARG A 517 7.06 1.54 16.84
C ARG A 517 5.79 1.96 17.55
N TYR A 518 4.64 1.70 16.93
CA TYR A 518 3.31 1.94 17.50
C TYR A 518 2.49 0.67 17.44
N VAL A 519 2.14 0.11 18.60
CA VAL A 519 1.32 -1.10 18.68
C VAL A 519 0.14 -0.93 19.63
N ALA A 520 -1.06 -1.10 19.11
CA ALA A 520 -2.31 -1.12 19.86
C ALA A 520 -2.94 -2.52 19.78
N ALA A 521 -3.67 -2.92 20.82
CA ALA A 521 -4.46 -4.17 20.75
C ALA A 521 -5.68 -4.03 19.83
N THR A 522 -6.30 -2.84 19.82
CA THR A 522 -7.55 -2.56 19.11
C THR A 522 -7.34 -1.55 17.97
N THR A 523 -7.68 -0.28 18.14
CA THR A 523 -7.54 0.74 17.10
C THR A 523 -6.26 1.55 17.28
N LEU A 524 -5.61 1.89 16.17
CA LEU A 524 -4.55 2.90 16.11
C LEU A 524 -5.01 4.03 15.19
N THR A 525 -5.30 5.19 15.77
CA THR A 525 -5.62 6.41 15.03
C THR A 525 -4.37 7.29 14.99
N LEU A 526 -3.85 7.56 13.80
CA LEU A 526 -2.54 8.19 13.56
C LEU A 526 -2.67 9.68 13.23
N GLY A 527 -1.84 10.51 13.87
CA GLY A 527 -1.37 11.77 13.29
C GLY A 527 -0.10 11.47 12.52
N ALA A 528 1.02 12.13 12.82
CA ALA A 528 2.26 11.97 12.07
C ALA A 528 3.34 11.17 12.82
N LEU A 529 3.94 10.20 12.11
CA LEU A 529 5.15 9.46 12.50
C LEU A 529 6.29 9.82 11.54
N GLY A 530 7.36 10.43 12.03
CA GLY A 530 8.47 10.89 11.20
C GLY A 530 9.84 10.36 11.65
N THR A 531 10.57 9.68 10.78
CA THR A 531 11.97 9.28 11.04
C THR A 531 12.81 9.14 9.78
N GLY A 532 14.14 9.31 9.90
CA GLY A 532 15.10 8.92 8.86
C GLY A 532 15.34 7.42 8.77
N ALA A 533 14.81 6.63 9.71
CA ALA A 533 14.92 5.17 9.75
C ALA A 533 13.57 4.49 9.39
N ASN A 534 13.16 3.45 10.10
CA ASN A 534 11.98 2.65 9.76
C ASN A 534 10.83 2.83 10.77
N VAL A 535 9.60 2.64 10.30
CA VAL A 535 8.38 2.68 11.12
C VAL A 535 7.71 1.30 11.10
N SER A 536 7.30 0.82 12.28
CA SER A 536 6.46 -0.37 12.42
C SER A 536 5.17 -0.01 13.15
N ILE A 537 4.04 -0.26 12.51
CA ILE A 537 2.71 -0.03 13.08
C ILE A 537 1.90 -1.32 13.13
N GLY A 538 1.19 -1.53 14.24
CA GLY A 538 0.41 -2.74 14.49
C GLY A 538 -0.88 -2.47 15.27
N ALA A 539 -2.03 -2.93 14.78
CA ALA A 539 -3.30 -2.81 15.48
C ALA A 539 -4.33 -3.84 15.00
N SER A 540 -5.53 -3.90 15.59
CA SER A 540 -6.66 -4.57 14.92
C SER A 540 -7.13 -3.78 13.69
N SER A 541 -7.09 -2.45 13.75
CA SER A 541 -7.37 -1.55 12.62
C SER A 541 -6.59 -0.24 12.77
N ILE A 542 -6.18 0.35 11.64
CA ILE A 542 -5.37 1.57 11.59
C ILE A 542 -6.11 2.62 10.75
N SER A 543 -6.27 3.82 11.29
CA SER A 543 -6.94 4.93 10.61
C SER A 543 -6.12 6.22 10.72
N ASP A 544 -6.26 7.08 9.73
CA ASP A 544 -5.83 8.49 9.78
C ASP A 544 -6.72 9.27 10.79
N SER A 545 -6.13 10.20 11.55
CA SER A 545 -6.81 11.10 12.49
C SER A 545 -7.38 12.37 11.83
N GLY A 546 -6.93 12.72 10.63
CA GLY A 546 -7.23 13.98 9.98
C GLY A 546 -6.72 14.10 8.55
N SER A 547 -6.09 15.23 8.21
CA SER A 547 -5.61 15.51 6.83
C SER A 547 -4.52 16.57 6.76
N LEU A 548 -4.03 17.03 7.91
CA LEU A 548 -3.09 18.15 7.98
C LEU A 548 -1.65 17.74 7.69
N ASP A 549 -1.36 16.44 7.80
CA ASP A 549 -0.02 15.87 7.77
C ASP A 549 0.06 14.58 6.95
N VAL A 550 1.30 14.22 6.58
CA VAL A 550 1.59 12.87 6.09
C VAL A 550 1.69 11.98 7.31
N ASP A 551 0.82 10.97 7.41
CA ASP A 551 0.73 10.12 8.59
C ASP A 551 2.04 9.39 8.90
N VAL A 552 2.76 8.94 7.85
CA VAL A 552 4.05 8.25 8.03
C VAL A 552 5.09 8.73 7.03
N SER A 553 6.21 9.25 7.53
CA SER A 553 7.41 9.59 6.75
C SER A 553 8.60 8.78 7.27
N ALA A 554 9.11 7.85 6.45
CA ALA A 554 10.16 6.91 6.86
C ALA A 554 10.96 6.37 5.67
N SER A 555 12.11 5.73 5.91
CA SER A 555 12.80 4.95 4.87
C SER A 555 12.00 3.70 4.49
N ALA A 556 11.44 3.00 5.48
CA ALA A 556 10.60 1.83 5.26
C ALA A 556 9.44 1.77 6.27
N LEU A 557 8.32 1.20 5.85
CA LEU A 557 7.11 1.05 6.66
C LEU A 557 6.62 -0.40 6.68
N ARG A 558 6.50 -0.95 7.89
CA ARG A 558 5.85 -2.23 8.17
C ARG A 558 4.48 -1.98 8.75
N ILE A 559 3.45 -2.58 8.14
CA ILE A 559 2.07 -2.47 8.63
C ILE A 559 1.51 -3.86 8.93
N VAL A 560 0.99 -4.07 10.12
CA VAL A 560 0.28 -5.32 10.45
C VAL A 560 -1.07 -5.02 11.07
N THR A 561 -2.12 -5.64 10.54
CA THR A 561 -3.43 -5.62 11.19
C THR A 561 -3.97 -7.00 11.51
N THR A 562 -4.57 -7.16 12.69
CA THR A 562 -5.06 -8.45 13.21
C THR A 562 -6.58 -8.56 13.24
N GLY A 563 -7.32 -7.46 13.06
CA GLY A 563 -8.78 -7.47 13.06
C GLY A 563 -9.32 -8.12 11.80
N MET A 564 -10.35 -8.96 11.92
CA MET A 564 -10.96 -9.68 10.79
C MET A 564 -12.31 -9.09 10.32
N GLY A 565 -12.83 -8.08 11.03
CA GLY A 565 -14.15 -7.51 10.76
C GLY A 565 -14.20 -6.57 9.55
N ASP A 566 -15.41 -6.22 9.14
CA ASP A 566 -15.64 -5.15 8.16
C ASP A 566 -15.11 -3.82 8.72
N GLY A 567 -14.25 -3.14 7.95
CA GLY A 567 -13.57 -1.91 8.39
C GLY A 567 -12.29 -2.14 9.20
N ALA A 568 -11.94 -3.40 9.53
CA ALA A 568 -10.61 -3.71 10.03
C ALA A 568 -9.62 -3.73 8.85
N GLY A 569 -8.71 -2.76 8.82
CA GLY A 569 -7.79 -2.54 7.72
C GLY A 569 -6.85 -1.38 8.02
N VAL A 570 -6.25 -0.83 6.99
CA VAL A 570 -5.34 0.32 7.06
C VAL A 570 -5.88 1.43 6.16
N GLY A 571 -6.21 2.56 6.76
CA GLY A 571 -6.95 3.62 6.08
C GLY A 571 -8.38 3.17 5.74
N THR A 572 -9.10 4.05 5.07
CA THR A 572 -10.48 3.79 4.60
C THR A 572 -10.66 4.34 3.20
N ALA A 573 -11.72 3.91 2.50
CA ALA A 573 -12.08 4.45 1.20
C ALA A 573 -12.38 5.98 1.21
N ALA A 574 -12.72 6.53 2.37
CA ALA A 574 -12.98 7.97 2.53
C ALA A 574 -11.73 8.77 2.93
N ALA A 575 -10.77 8.11 3.59
CA ALA A 575 -9.53 8.69 4.11
C ALA A 575 -8.42 7.63 4.05
N HIS A 576 -7.60 7.69 2.99
CA HIS A 576 -6.44 6.81 2.82
C HIS A 576 -5.36 7.22 3.80
N LEU A 577 -4.56 6.29 4.31
CA LEU A 577 -3.38 6.66 5.08
C LEU A 577 -2.34 7.28 4.13
N GLN A 578 -1.90 8.50 4.42
CA GLN A 578 -0.89 9.22 3.68
C GLN A 578 0.51 8.80 4.12
N ILE A 579 1.32 8.36 3.18
CA ILE A 579 2.67 7.85 3.44
C ILE A 579 3.69 8.53 2.53
N ALA A 580 4.92 8.65 3.04
CA ALA A 580 6.10 9.12 2.33
C ALA A 580 7.25 8.14 2.63
N VAL A 581 7.24 6.97 1.97
CA VAL A 581 8.14 5.86 2.30
C VAL A 581 8.76 5.20 1.07
N GLY A 582 10.04 4.81 1.19
CA GLY A 582 10.76 4.15 0.10
C GLY A 582 10.35 2.69 -0.11
N THR A 583 10.20 1.94 0.98
CA THR A 583 9.83 0.51 0.93
C THR A 583 8.67 0.19 1.86
N LEU A 584 7.71 -0.60 1.39
CA LEU A 584 6.52 -1.00 2.12
C LEU A 584 6.37 -2.53 2.12
N ALA A 585 6.05 -3.09 3.28
CA ALA A 585 5.47 -4.42 3.41
C ALA A 585 4.31 -4.37 4.41
N ALA A 586 3.23 -5.07 4.10
CA ALA A 586 2.05 -5.10 4.97
C ALA A 586 1.33 -6.46 4.98
N ASP A 587 0.82 -6.81 6.15
CA ASP A 587 -0.01 -8.00 6.38
C ASP A 587 -1.31 -7.55 7.05
N VAL A 588 -2.37 -7.45 6.26
CA VAL A 588 -3.64 -6.87 6.68
C VAL A 588 -4.71 -7.96 6.65
N ALA A 589 -5.05 -8.50 7.82
CA ALA A 589 -5.96 -9.63 7.90
C ALA A 589 -7.43 -9.29 7.58
N GLY A 590 -7.84 -8.04 7.80
CA GLY A 590 -9.25 -7.66 7.79
C GLY A 590 -9.84 -7.30 6.42
N LEU A 591 -11.17 -7.40 6.34
CA LEU A 591 -11.96 -7.11 5.13
C LEU A 591 -11.99 -5.62 4.78
N GLY A 592 -11.58 -4.74 5.71
CA GLY A 592 -11.38 -3.32 5.43
C GLY A 592 -10.32 -3.08 4.37
N GLY A 593 -9.28 -3.93 4.30
CA GLY A 593 -8.24 -3.84 3.28
C GLY A 593 -7.24 -2.70 3.50
N VAL A 594 -6.51 -2.35 2.44
CA VAL A 594 -5.41 -1.38 2.44
C VAL A 594 -5.80 -0.19 1.57
N TYR A 595 -5.80 1.02 2.13
CA TYR A 595 -5.97 2.28 1.40
C TYR A 595 -4.82 3.22 1.73
N LEU A 596 -3.87 3.33 0.81
CA LEU A 596 -2.67 4.13 0.97
C LEU A 596 -2.57 5.18 -0.12
N LYS A 597 -2.06 6.35 0.27
CA LYS A 597 -1.69 7.41 -0.65
C LYS A 597 -0.24 7.79 -0.39
N GLU A 598 0.63 7.36 -1.28
CA GLU A 598 2.05 7.66 -1.22
C GLU A 598 2.36 9.01 -1.87
N ALA A 599 3.27 9.79 -1.29
CA ALA A 599 3.72 11.06 -1.84
C ALA A 599 4.66 10.86 -3.05
N ASP A 600 5.61 9.94 -2.93
CA ASP A 600 6.71 9.72 -3.87
C ASP A 600 6.69 8.30 -4.49
N ALA A 601 7.84 7.82 -4.98
CA ALA A 601 7.96 6.46 -5.50
C ALA A 601 7.98 5.45 -4.35
N ILE A 602 7.31 4.30 -4.55
CA ILE A 602 7.23 3.23 -3.56
C ILE A 602 7.64 1.89 -4.15
N VAL A 603 8.37 1.13 -3.35
CA VAL A 603 8.75 -0.24 -3.64
C VAL A 603 8.07 -1.18 -2.65
N ILE A 604 7.35 -2.17 -3.14
CA ILE A 604 6.88 -3.31 -2.32
C ILE A 604 8.00 -4.35 -2.29
N ASP A 605 8.58 -4.62 -1.12
CA ASP A 605 9.74 -5.51 -0.98
C ASP A 605 9.97 -5.99 0.47
N ALA A 606 11.01 -6.81 0.65
CA ALA A 606 11.53 -7.31 1.92
C ALA A 606 11.88 -6.18 2.92
N LEU A 607 11.20 -6.19 4.06
CA LEU A 607 11.58 -5.46 5.27
C LEU A 607 12.18 -6.43 6.28
N ALA A 608 13.41 -6.15 6.70
CA ALA A 608 14.04 -6.82 7.84
C ALA A 608 13.27 -6.53 9.15
N ALA A 609 13.58 -7.28 10.21
CA ALA A 609 13.00 -7.03 11.53
C ALA A 609 13.28 -5.57 11.98
N ILE A 610 12.23 -4.83 12.33
CA ILE A 610 12.33 -3.43 12.75
C ILE A 610 12.43 -3.39 14.28
N GLY A 611 13.59 -2.95 14.78
CA GLY A 611 13.91 -2.91 16.21
C GLY A 611 13.84 -1.51 16.83
N VAL A 612 13.29 -1.41 18.03
CA VAL A 612 13.36 -0.24 18.91
C VAL A 612 14.12 -0.59 20.20
N ALA A 613 14.71 0.41 20.84
CA ALA A 613 15.35 0.32 22.14
C ALA A 613 14.31 0.68 23.23
N ARG A 614 13.58 -0.34 23.72
CA ARG A 614 12.57 -0.16 24.77
C ARG A 614 13.25 0.11 26.11
N VAL A 615 12.76 1.11 26.84
CA VAL A 615 13.25 1.50 28.16
C VAL A 615 12.61 0.61 29.23
N ASP A 616 13.40 0.09 30.17
CA ASP A 616 12.93 -0.66 31.34
C ASP A 616 12.78 0.22 32.60
N ALA A 617 12.25 -0.35 33.68
CA ALA A 617 12.05 0.36 34.94
C ALA A 617 13.37 0.83 35.60
N GLY A 618 14.52 0.26 35.21
CA GLY A 618 15.84 0.72 35.62
C GLY A 618 16.39 1.86 34.76
N GLY A 619 15.64 2.33 33.75
CA GLY A 619 16.06 3.38 32.82
C GLY A 619 17.06 2.91 31.77
N ASN A 620 17.30 1.60 31.66
CA ASN A 620 18.15 0.99 30.63
C ASN A 620 17.32 0.67 29.40
N THR A 621 17.98 0.44 28.27
CA THR A 621 17.31 0.02 27.03
C THR A 621 17.63 -1.41 26.66
N PHE A 622 16.64 -2.15 26.18
CA PHE A 622 16.83 -3.44 25.51
C PHE A 622 16.22 -3.43 24.11
N ALA A 623 16.75 -4.25 23.22
CA ALA A 623 16.24 -4.36 21.86
C ALA A 623 14.91 -5.13 21.84
N LEU A 624 13.88 -4.51 21.28
CA LEU A 624 12.60 -5.14 20.94
C LEU A 624 12.40 -5.01 19.44
N SER A 625 12.15 -6.12 18.74
CA SER A 625 11.95 -6.10 17.29
C SER A 625 10.63 -6.73 16.88
N ASP A 626 9.94 -6.09 15.94
CA ASP A 626 8.86 -6.73 15.19
C ASP A 626 9.45 -7.57 14.04
N ALA A 627 8.81 -8.70 13.74
CA ALA A 627 9.29 -9.65 12.73
C ALA A 627 9.37 -9.05 11.33
N SER A 628 10.26 -9.59 10.50
CA SER A 628 10.38 -9.25 9.07
C SER A 628 9.08 -9.52 8.30
N LEU A 629 8.87 -8.78 7.23
CA LEU A 629 7.74 -8.91 6.30
C LEU A 629 8.21 -8.60 4.88
N SER A 630 7.53 -9.08 3.85
CA SER A 630 8.07 -9.01 2.48
C SER A 630 7.14 -8.51 1.39
N ASP A 631 5.84 -8.64 1.60
CA ASP A 631 4.84 -8.48 0.54
C ASP A 631 3.78 -7.48 1.02
N LEU A 632 2.89 -7.09 0.12
CA LEU A 632 1.64 -6.39 0.45
C LEU A 632 0.46 -7.37 0.39
N VAL A 633 0.08 -7.91 1.54
CA VAL A 633 -1.01 -8.88 1.68
C VAL A 633 -2.22 -8.22 2.34
N SER A 634 -3.40 -8.42 1.76
CA SER A 634 -4.67 -7.89 2.26
C SER A 634 -5.78 -8.92 2.18
N GLY A 635 -6.46 -9.16 3.30
CA GLY A 635 -7.70 -9.91 3.41
C GLY A 635 -8.91 -9.18 2.79
N GLY A 636 -8.75 -7.93 2.38
CA GLY A 636 -9.75 -7.11 1.71
C GLY A 636 -9.25 -6.53 0.39
N ASN A 637 -9.60 -5.27 0.12
CA ASN A 637 -9.12 -4.54 -1.06
C ASN A 637 -7.67 -4.08 -0.90
N VAL A 638 -7.01 -3.72 -2.01
CA VAL A 638 -5.73 -2.99 -2.01
C VAL A 638 -5.86 -1.77 -2.91
N VAL A 639 -5.70 -0.59 -2.34
CA VAL A 639 -5.61 0.67 -3.08
C VAL A 639 -4.30 1.35 -2.69
N LEU A 640 -3.41 1.48 -3.67
CA LEU A 640 -2.15 2.19 -3.53
C LEU A 640 -2.05 3.23 -4.64
N VAL A 641 -2.03 4.50 -4.24
CA VAL A 641 -1.97 5.63 -5.18
C VAL A 641 -0.73 6.46 -4.86
N THR A 642 0.18 6.65 -5.81
CA THR A 642 1.31 7.59 -5.66
C THR A 642 0.94 8.96 -6.23
N GLY A 643 1.37 10.03 -5.56
CA GLY A 643 1.22 11.42 -6.00
C GLY A 643 2.22 11.80 -7.08
N ALA A 644 3.50 11.49 -6.84
CA ALA A 644 4.61 11.51 -7.77
C ALA A 644 5.38 10.19 -7.68
N GLY A 645 6.28 9.88 -8.62
CA GLY A 645 7.05 8.62 -8.57
C GLY A 645 6.24 7.36 -8.94
N GLY A 646 6.96 6.28 -9.25
CA GLY A 646 6.37 5.01 -9.71
C GLY A 646 6.03 4.04 -8.59
N ILE A 647 5.37 2.94 -8.94
CA ILE A 647 5.13 1.79 -8.06
C ILE A 647 5.96 0.62 -8.60
N THR A 648 6.86 0.08 -7.79
CA THR A 648 7.62 -1.13 -8.13
C THR A 648 7.22 -2.26 -7.18
N ILE A 649 6.90 -3.42 -7.73
CA ILE A 649 6.47 -4.59 -6.97
C ILE A 649 7.53 -5.68 -7.10
N ASN A 650 8.20 -6.01 -6.00
CA ASN A 650 9.14 -7.13 -5.92
C ASN A 650 8.55 -8.25 -5.03
N ASP A 651 9.15 -9.44 -5.09
CA ASP A 651 8.69 -10.61 -4.33
C ASP A 651 8.99 -10.46 -2.84
N GLY A 652 10.10 -9.80 -2.49
CA GLY A 652 10.59 -9.68 -1.11
C GLY A 652 10.92 -11.02 -0.42
N ASN A 653 10.50 -12.16 -0.97
CA ASN A 653 10.83 -13.49 -0.50
C ASN A 653 11.09 -14.43 -1.71
N ALA A 654 10.72 -15.70 -1.64
CA ALA A 654 10.95 -16.69 -2.70
C ALA A 654 9.64 -17.38 -3.14
N ASN A 655 8.48 -16.77 -2.85
CA ASN A 655 7.15 -17.30 -3.18
C ASN A 655 6.65 -16.82 -4.54
N GLY A 656 7.28 -15.81 -5.13
CA GLY A 656 6.97 -15.22 -6.43
C GLY A 656 5.81 -14.20 -6.43
N VAL A 657 5.33 -13.73 -5.28
CA VAL A 657 4.15 -12.87 -5.10
C VAL A 657 4.54 -11.61 -4.35
N GLY A 658 4.37 -10.44 -4.97
CA GLY A 658 4.64 -9.16 -4.30
C GLY A 658 3.40 -8.54 -3.65
N VAL A 659 2.21 -8.75 -4.24
CA VAL A 659 0.96 -8.20 -3.72
C VAL A 659 -0.17 -9.22 -3.88
N SER A 660 -0.94 -9.42 -2.82
CA SER A 660 -2.10 -10.31 -2.80
C SER A 660 -3.29 -9.65 -2.10
N ALA A 661 -4.47 -9.69 -2.73
CA ALA A 661 -5.71 -9.15 -2.18
C ALA A 661 -6.85 -10.17 -2.28
N ALA A 662 -7.71 -10.25 -1.28
CA ALA A 662 -8.96 -11.00 -1.43
C ALA A 662 -10.02 -10.23 -2.26
N GLY A 663 -9.99 -8.90 -2.20
CA GLY A 663 -10.92 -7.97 -2.85
C GLY A 663 -10.35 -7.29 -4.10
N ASN A 664 -10.95 -6.14 -4.45
CA ASN A 664 -10.53 -5.31 -5.59
C ASN A 664 -9.15 -4.70 -5.35
N MET A 665 -8.44 -4.45 -6.45
CA MET A 665 -7.10 -3.90 -6.42
C MET A 665 -6.95 -2.71 -7.38
N LEU A 666 -6.44 -1.59 -6.88
CA LEU A 666 -6.01 -0.44 -7.66
C LEU A 666 -4.57 -0.09 -7.31
N LEU A 667 -3.68 -0.14 -8.30
CA LEU A 667 -2.33 0.41 -8.22
C LEU A 667 -2.23 1.56 -9.23
N GLN A 668 -2.11 2.78 -8.73
CA GLN A 668 -2.15 3.98 -9.57
C GLN A 668 -0.92 4.87 -9.33
N ALA A 669 -0.09 5.02 -10.35
CA ALA A 669 1.07 5.91 -10.35
C ALA A 669 0.77 7.20 -11.13
N ARG A 670 0.41 8.30 -10.46
CA ARG A 670 -0.21 9.47 -11.11
C ARG A 670 0.74 10.43 -11.81
N GLY A 671 2.04 10.41 -11.49
CA GLY A 671 3.00 11.30 -12.10
C GLY A 671 3.17 11.02 -13.60
N ALA A 672 3.30 12.06 -14.43
CA ALA A 672 3.41 11.89 -15.89
C ALA A 672 4.66 11.13 -16.36
N ALA A 673 5.62 10.89 -15.47
CA ALA A 673 6.82 10.09 -15.70
C ALA A 673 6.86 8.85 -14.78
N SER A 674 5.73 8.52 -14.15
CA SER A 674 5.62 7.45 -13.17
C SER A 674 5.14 6.17 -13.84
N ASP A 675 5.92 5.12 -13.65
CA ASP A 675 5.62 3.78 -14.15
C ASP A 675 4.99 2.92 -13.05
N VAL A 676 4.32 1.85 -13.47
CA VAL A 676 4.03 0.70 -12.61
C VAL A 676 4.86 -0.48 -13.11
N VAL A 677 5.74 -1.00 -12.27
CA VAL A 677 6.64 -2.13 -12.60
C VAL A 677 6.29 -3.33 -11.73
N VAL A 678 5.92 -4.44 -12.36
CA VAL A 678 5.47 -5.68 -11.71
C VAL A 678 6.55 -6.75 -11.88
N ASN A 679 7.50 -6.84 -10.94
CA ASN A 679 8.56 -7.86 -10.95
C ASN A 679 8.19 -9.14 -10.20
N ALA A 680 7.11 -9.11 -9.43
CA ALA A 680 6.54 -10.27 -8.75
C ALA A 680 5.03 -10.30 -8.93
N SER A 681 4.43 -11.47 -8.70
CA SER A 681 3.04 -11.70 -9.06
C SER A 681 2.08 -10.78 -8.30
N LEU A 682 1.06 -10.34 -9.02
CA LEU A 682 -0.01 -9.50 -8.53
C LEU A 682 -1.32 -10.28 -8.57
N LEU A 683 -1.85 -10.67 -7.41
CA LEU A 683 -2.96 -11.62 -7.32
C LEU A 683 -4.19 -11.03 -6.63
N SER A 684 -5.37 -11.25 -7.21
CA SER A 684 -6.66 -11.00 -6.55
C SER A 684 -7.52 -12.27 -6.51
N ALA A 685 -7.93 -12.69 -5.32
CA ALA A 685 -8.71 -13.92 -5.13
C ALA A 685 -10.20 -13.77 -5.51
N GLY A 686 -10.75 -12.55 -5.43
CA GLY A 686 -12.18 -12.31 -5.58
C GLY A 686 -12.57 -10.94 -6.16
N GLY A 687 -11.60 -10.09 -6.50
CA GLY A 687 -11.84 -8.74 -7.01
C GLY A 687 -11.28 -8.50 -8.42
N ASN A 688 -11.57 -7.31 -8.94
CA ASN A 688 -11.00 -6.81 -10.19
C ASN A 688 -9.63 -6.20 -9.91
N ILE A 689 -8.74 -6.22 -10.91
CA ILE A 689 -7.42 -5.60 -10.82
C ILE A 689 -7.36 -4.42 -11.80
N SER A 690 -6.94 -3.25 -11.32
CA SER A 690 -6.72 -2.07 -12.15
C SER A 690 -5.32 -1.50 -11.92
N LEU A 691 -4.53 -1.38 -12.99
CA LEU A 691 -3.25 -0.70 -13.00
C LEU A 691 -3.37 0.56 -13.84
N ASN A 692 -2.89 1.67 -13.30
CA ASN A 692 -2.91 2.96 -14.00
C ASN A 692 -1.57 3.68 -13.85
N ALA A 693 -0.78 3.71 -14.91
CA ALA A 693 0.51 4.38 -14.94
C ALA A 693 0.44 5.69 -15.73
N GLY A 694 1.01 6.75 -15.16
CA GLY A 694 1.14 8.04 -15.83
C GLY A 694 2.18 8.04 -16.96
N ARG A 695 3.03 7.01 -17.05
CA ARG A 695 3.88 6.71 -18.21
C ARG A 695 3.72 5.25 -18.63
N ASP A 696 4.54 4.31 -18.16
CA ASP A 696 4.56 2.93 -18.68
C ASP A 696 4.09 1.89 -17.64
N ILE A 697 3.54 0.77 -18.12
CA ILE A 697 3.37 -0.44 -17.31
C ILE A 697 4.39 -1.48 -17.80
N GLY A 698 5.35 -1.83 -16.95
CA GLY A 698 6.29 -2.93 -17.19
C GLY A 698 5.88 -4.16 -16.39
N GLN A 699 5.49 -5.23 -17.06
CA GLN A 699 5.07 -6.48 -16.46
C GLN A 699 6.16 -7.55 -16.66
N ASN A 700 6.87 -7.92 -15.60
CA ASN A 700 7.89 -8.97 -15.62
C ASN A 700 7.45 -10.24 -14.87
N ALA A 701 6.22 -10.26 -14.35
CA ALA A 701 5.63 -11.37 -13.58
C ALA A 701 4.12 -11.49 -13.85
N ALA A 702 3.47 -12.46 -13.22
CA ALA A 702 2.06 -12.73 -13.46
C ALA A 702 1.12 -11.66 -12.86
N ILE A 703 0.06 -11.30 -13.59
CA ILE A 703 -1.08 -10.54 -13.07
C ILE A 703 -2.31 -11.44 -13.15
N GLY A 704 -2.87 -11.84 -12.01
CA GLY A 704 -3.85 -12.92 -11.93
C GLY A 704 -5.09 -12.61 -11.10
N GLY A 705 -6.28 -12.76 -11.71
CA GLY A 705 -7.56 -12.73 -11.01
C GLY A 705 -8.20 -14.12 -10.96
N THR A 706 -8.32 -14.74 -9.78
CA THR A 706 -8.95 -16.08 -9.65
C THR A 706 -10.45 -16.03 -9.39
N GLY A 707 -10.99 -14.84 -9.11
CA GLY A 707 -12.42 -14.62 -8.98
C GLY A 707 -13.15 -14.80 -10.31
N ASP A 708 -14.25 -15.55 -10.30
CA ASP A 708 -15.06 -15.78 -11.50
C ASP A 708 -15.62 -14.46 -12.07
N ALA A 709 -15.45 -14.27 -13.38
CA ALA A 709 -15.86 -13.11 -14.14
C ALA A 709 -15.30 -11.75 -13.65
N LYS A 710 -14.18 -11.73 -12.92
CA LYS A 710 -13.48 -10.50 -12.50
C LYS A 710 -12.48 -10.05 -13.55
N SER A 711 -12.50 -8.76 -13.88
CA SER A 711 -11.70 -8.21 -14.97
C SER A 711 -10.34 -7.71 -14.52
N ILE A 712 -9.41 -7.65 -15.47
CA ILE A 712 -8.12 -6.97 -15.35
C ILE A 712 -8.12 -5.77 -16.32
N ASP A 713 -7.83 -4.57 -15.83
CA ASP A 713 -7.76 -3.32 -16.61
C ASP A 713 -6.39 -2.65 -16.43
N LEU A 714 -5.58 -2.63 -17.49
CA LEU A 714 -4.26 -2.01 -17.52
C LEU A 714 -4.31 -0.76 -18.39
N LEU A 715 -4.00 0.39 -17.79
CA LEU A 715 -3.99 1.69 -18.45
C LEU A 715 -2.61 2.36 -18.33
N ALA A 716 -1.95 2.60 -19.45
CA ALA A 716 -0.69 3.33 -19.52
C ALA A 716 -0.82 4.51 -20.50
N VAL A 717 -0.35 5.69 -20.10
CA VAL A 717 -0.27 6.86 -21.02
C VAL A 717 0.79 6.64 -22.09
N GLY A 718 1.87 5.94 -21.76
CA GLY A 718 2.93 5.49 -22.64
C GLY A 718 2.63 4.09 -23.16
N SER A 719 3.49 3.13 -22.85
CA SER A 719 3.44 1.74 -23.34
C SER A 719 3.07 0.75 -22.24
N ILE A 720 2.55 -0.40 -22.65
CA ILE A 720 2.46 -1.60 -21.82
C ILE A 720 3.45 -2.61 -22.40
N THR A 721 4.35 -3.14 -21.58
CA THR A 721 5.35 -4.13 -22.00
C THR A 721 5.31 -5.32 -21.06
N MET A 722 4.90 -6.47 -21.58
CA MET A 722 5.03 -7.77 -20.95
C MET A 722 6.40 -8.35 -21.29
N GLY A 723 7.15 -8.79 -20.28
CA GLY A 723 8.42 -9.49 -20.47
C GLY A 723 8.22 -11.00 -20.60
N ASN A 724 9.22 -11.67 -21.15
CA ASN A 724 9.23 -13.12 -21.36
C ASN A 724 8.82 -13.92 -20.10
N GLY A 725 7.87 -14.85 -20.27
CA GLY A 725 7.33 -15.71 -19.23
C GLY A 725 6.33 -15.03 -18.30
N SER A 726 5.97 -13.77 -18.55
CA SER A 726 4.89 -13.09 -17.84
C SER A 726 3.52 -13.49 -18.41
N ALA A 727 2.50 -13.49 -17.55
CA ALA A 727 1.15 -13.85 -17.94
C ALA A 727 0.12 -12.94 -17.27
N THR A 728 -0.91 -12.55 -18.01
CA THR A 728 -2.09 -11.85 -17.48
C THR A 728 -3.31 -12.75 -17.64
N ALA A 729 -3.87 -13.21 -16.53
CA ALA A 729 -4.88 -14.27 -16.53
C ALA A 729 -6.08 -13.98 -15.64
N THR A 730 -7.27 -14.34 -16.11
CA THR A 730 -8.52 -14.29 -15.33
C THR A 730 -9.30 -15.60 -15.42
N SER A 731 -10.19 -15.83 -14.45
CA SER A 731 -11.19 -16.90 -14.54
C SER A 731 -12.49 -16.37 -15.17
N ASN A 732 -12.63 -16.49 -16.49
CA ASN A 732 -13.82 -16.02 -17.26
C ASN A 732 -14.05 -14.50 -17.26
N GLY A 733 -13.08 -13.71 -16.79
CA GLY A 733 -13.14 -12.26 -16.77
C GLY A 733 -12.60 -11.64 -18.05
N ASN A 734 -12.94 -10.38 -18.29
CA ASN A 734 -12.39 -9.65 -19.43
C ASN A 734 -11.02 -9.04 -19.07
N ILE A 735 -10.11 -9.01 -20.04
CA ILE A 735 -8.82 -8.33 -19.92
C ILE A 735 -8.80 -7.14 -20.87
N VAL A 736 -8.47 -5.95 -20.36
CA VAL A 736 -8.39 -4.71 -21.15
C VAL A 736 -7.01 -4.08 -20.96
N LEU A 737 -6.28 -3.89 -22.06
CA LEU A 737 -5.00 -3.19 -22.11
C LEU A 737 -5.16 -1.94 -22.99
N VAL A 738 -4.86 -0.77 -22.43
CA VAL A 738 -4.89 0.50 -23.16
C VAL A 738 -3.57 1.23 -22.96
N ALA A 739 -2.84 1.41 -24.06
CA ALA A 739 -1.60 2.16 -24.12
C ALA A 739 -1.74 3.37 -25.07
N GLY A 740 -1.09 4.48 -24.73
CA GLY A 740 -0.94 5.61 -25.66
C GLY A 740 0.00 5.28 -26.82
N ASN A 741 1.06 4.51 -26.57
CA ASN A 741 2.06 4.09 -27.55
C ASN A 741 1.88 2.60 -27.90
N ASN A 742 2.85 1.74 -27.57
CA ASN A 742 2.88 0.33 -27.96
C ASN A 742 2.30 -0.56 -26.85
N VAL A 743 1.78 -1.71 -27.25
CA VAL A 743 1.53 -2.83 -26.35
C VAL A 743 2.37 -4.00 -26.82
N THR A 744 3.34 -4.41 -26.02
CA THR A 744 4.06 -5.68 -26.22
C THR A 744 3.47 -6.71 -25.26
N ILE A 745 3.02 -7.85 -25.80
CA ILE A 745 2.32 -8.90 -25.06
C ILE A 745 3.14 -10.18 -25.03
N GLU A 746 2.85 -10.99 -24.01
CA GLU A 746 3.18 -12.41 -23.98
C GLU A 746 1.85 -13.17 -23.78
N GLN A 747 1.67 -13.89 -22.68
CA GLN A 747 0.46 -14.68 -22.45
C GLN A 747 -0.70 -13.88 -21.82
N LEU A 748 -1.83 -13.84 -22.51
CA LEU A 748 -3.12 -13.28 -22.09
C LEU A 748 -4.19 -14.39 -22.10
N THR A 749 -4.78 -14.70 -20.94
CA THR A 749 -5.82 -15.75 -20.83
C THR A 749 -7.07 -15.25 -20.11
N ALA A 750 -8.19 -15.18 -20.84
CA ALA A 750 -9.48 -14.72 -20.31
C ALA A 750 -10.49 -15.85 -20.06
N GLY A 751 -10.15 -17.12 -20.36
CA GLY A 751 -11.11 -18.22 -20.31
C GLY A 751 -12.31 -17.94 -21.23
N ASN A 752 -13.53 -17.93 -20.68
CA ASN A 752 -14.74 -17.54 -21.43
C ASN A 752 -14.93 -16.01 -21.59
N GLY A 753 -14.04 -15.20 -21.02
CA GLY A 753 -14.03 -13.76 -21.19
C GLY A 753 -13.43 -13.32 -22.52
N SER A 754 -13.42 -12.01 -22.76
CA SER A 754 -12.86 -11.36 -23.95
C SER A 754 -11.65 -10.50 -23.61
N VAL A 755 -10.75 -10.36 -24.58
CA VAL A 755 -9.55 -9.52 -24.49
C VAL A 755 -9.71 -8.31 -25.41
N SER A 756 -9.40 -7.11 -24.90
CA SER A 756 -9.36 -5.87 -25.68
C SER A 756 -8.00 -5.21 -25.53
N ILE A 757 -7.32 -4.95 -26.65
CA ILE A 757 -6.00 -4.32 -26.66
C ILE A 757 -6.05 -3.09 -27.57
N THR A 758 -5.66 -1.93 -27.02
CA THR A 758 -5.62 -0.66 -27.75
C THR A 758 -4.25 -0.01 -27.63
N ALA A 759 -3.57 0.18 -28.76
CA ALA A 759 -2.33 0.93 -28.93
C ALA A 759 -2.63 2.22 -29.73
N THR A 760 -2.89 3.32 -29.03
CA THR A 760 -3.50 4.53 -29.62
C THR A 760 -2.65 5.18 -30.71
N LEU A 761 -1.32 5.19 -30.54
CA LEU A 761 -0.35 5.75 -31.48
C LEU A 761 0.68 4.72 -31.97
N GLY A 762 0.69 3.52 -31.38
CA GLY A 762 1.71 2.50 -31.62
C GLY A 762 1.20 1.21 -32.25
N SER A 763 1.97 0.15 -32.02
CA SER A 763 1.69 -1.23 -32.46
C SER A 763 1.32 -2.14 -31.30
N ILE A 764 0.64 -3.24 -31.64
CA ILE A 764 0.50 -4.42 -30.79
C ILE A 764 1.48 -5.47 -31.31
N SER A 765 2.37 -5.97 -30.48
CA SER A 765 3.43 -6.91 -30.88
C SER A 765 3.58 -8.00 -29.84
N ASP A 766 3.91 -9.19 -30.31
CA ASP A 766 4.37 -10.29 -29.47
C ASP A 766 5.83 -10.02 -29.04
N GLU A 767 6.13 -10.31 -27.76
CA GLU A 767 7.43 -10.18 -27.11
C GLU A 767 8.41 -11.29 -27.55
N ASP A 768 7.91 -12.44 -28.03
CA ASP A 768 8.76 -13.56 -28.38
C ASP A 768 9.75 -13.23 -29.52
N ALA A 769 10.93 -13.85 -29.42
CA ALA A 769 12.01 -13.58 -30.37
C ALA A 769 11.76 -14.30 -31.70
N ALA A 770 11.70 -13.54 -32.79
CA ALA A 770 11.60 -14.10 -34.13
C ALA A 770 12.72 -15.14 -34.44
N PRO A 771 12.41 -16.26 -35.14
CA PRO A 771 11.12 -16.60 -35.74
C PRO A 771 10.09 -17.08 -34.71
N ALA A 772 8.82 -16.77 -34.99
CA ALA A 772 7.64 -17.08 -34.16
C ALA A 772 7.68 -18.50 -33.58
N GLU A 773 7.33 -18.59 -32.30
CA GLU A 773 7.12 -19.85 -31.62
C GLU A 773 5.65 -20.31 -31.83
N THR A 774 5.16 -21.32 -31.11
CA THR A 774 3.82 -21.93 -31.37
C THR A 774 2.89 -21.94 -30.16
N ALA A 775 3.34 -21.40 -29.04
CA ALA A 775 2.53 -21.10 -27.89
C ALA A 775 1.54 -19.99 -28.25
N VAL A 776 0.54 -19.86 -27.40
CA VAL A 776 -0.60 -18.99 -27.64
C VAL A 776 -0.38 -17.74 -26.81
N ASP A 777 -0.25 -16.61 -27.49
CA ASP A 777 -0.23 -15.29 -26.88
C ASP A 777 -1.57 -14.96 -26.26
N ILE A 778 -2.67 -15.21 -26.99
CA ILE A 778 -4.01 -14.79 -26.56
C ILE A 778 -5.01 -15.93 -26.62
N ALA A 779 -5.55 -16.31 -25.45
CA ALA A 779 -6.64 -17.28 -25.31
C ALA A 779 -7.89 -16.63 -24.69
N ALA A 780 -8.98 -16.51 -25.47
CA ALA A 780 -10.20 -15.81 -25.07
C ALA A 780 -11.42 -16.24 -25.91
N ALA A 781 -12.65 -16.00 -25.43
CA ALA A 781 -13.84 -16.20 -26.24
C ALA A 781 -13.97 -15.16 -27.37
N GLY A 782 -13.54 -13.92 -27.13
CA GLY A 782 -13.57 -12.82 -28.08
C GLY A 782 -12.33 -11.93 -27.98
N LEU A 783 -11.86 -11.42 -29.12
CA LEU A 783 -10.67 -10.59 -29.22
C LEU A 783 -10.95 -9.30 -29.99
N GLN A 784 -10.65 -8.17 -29.37
CA GLN A 784 -10.72 -6.83 -29.97
C GLN A 784 -9.33 -6.21 -29.99
N LEU A 785 -8.82 -5.93 -31.19
CA LEU A 785 -7.50 -5.30 -31.37
C LEU A 785 -7.63 -3.95 -32.08
N SER A 786 -6.92 -2.94 -31.61
CA SER A 786 -6.83 -1.63 -32.25
C SER A 786 -5.43 -1.07 -32.13
N ALA A 787 -4.74 -0.89 -33.25
CA ALA A 787 -3.41 -0.29 -33.30
C ALA A 787 -3.34 0.78 -34.40
N ALA A 788 -2.64 1.88 -34.13
CA ALA A 788 -2.43 2.92 -35.14
C ALA A 788 -1.40 2.53 -36.19
N ILE A 789 -0.44 1.65 -35.85
CA ILE A 789 0.63 1.22 -36.77
C ILE A 789 0.38 -0.22 -37.23
N GLY A 790 0.62 -1.23 -36.40
CA GLY A 790 0.55 -2.65 -36.78
C GLY A 790 0.06 -3.55 -35.63
N ILE A 791 -0.45 -4.73 -35.98
CA ILE A 791 -0.81 -5.81 -35.07
C ILE A 791 -0.06 -7.05 -35.53
N GLY A 792 0.89 -7.52 -34.73
CA GLY A 792 1.89 -8.48 -35.19
C GLY A 792 2.75 -7.92 -36.33
N SER A 793 3.56 -8.78 -36.93
CA SER A 793 4.39 -8.49 -38.10
C SER A 793 4.55 -9.72 -38.98
N GLY A 794 4.96 -9.55 -40.23
CA GLY A 794 5.22 -10.69 -41.12
C GLY A 794 6.34 -11.62 -40.66
N ALA A 795 7.19 -11.19 -39.72
CA ALA A 795 8.25 -12.01 -39.12
C ALA A 795 7.84 -12.65 -37.78
N ASN A 796 6.83 -12.08 -37.11
CA ASN A 796 6.32 -12.50 -35.81
C ASN A 796 4.84 -12.14 -35.74
N ALA A 797 3.97 -13.10 -36.07
CA ALA A 797 2.52 -12.93 -36.00
C ALA A 797 2.09 -12.91 -34.53
N LEU A 798 0.79 -12.68 -34.25
CA LEU A 798 0.26 -13.03 -32.94
C LEU A 798 -0.41 -14.40 -33.03
N GLU A 799 -0.06 -15.28 -32.11
CA GLU A 799 -0.64 -16.60 -31.97
C GLU A 799 -1.88 -16.54 -31.06
N THR A 800 -3.03 -16.94 -31.59
CA THR A 800 -4.31 -16.81 -30.90
C THR A 800 -5.04 -18.15 -30.76
N THR A 801 -5.91 -18.24 -29.76
CA THR A 801 -6.95 -19.26 -29.59
C THR A 801 -8.24 -18.56 -29.20
N VAL A 802 -8.96 -18.03 -30.20
CA VAL A 802 -10.15 -17.21 -29.98
C VAL A 802 -11.32 -17.55 -30.90
N GLY A 803 -12.54 -17.52 -30.34
CA GLY A 803 -13.75 -17.82 -31.12
C GLY A 803 -14.19 -16.69 -32.06
N THR A 804 -14.00 -15.43 -31.67
CA THR A 804 -14.36 -14.27 -32.51
C THR A 804 -13.32 -13.16 -32.45
N LEU A 805 -12.91 -12.65 -33.61
CA LEU A 805 -11.92 -11.57 -33.75
C LEU A 805 -12.53 -10.35 -34.45
N SER A 806 -12.25 -9.17 -33.89
CA SER A 806 -12.36 -7.87 -34.53
C SER A 806 -11.01 -7.16 -34.42
N ALA A 807 -10.52 -6.56 -35.50
CA ALA A 807 -9.22 -5.91 -35.52
C ALA A 807 -9.18 -4.66 -36.42
N GLN A 808 -8.48 -3.63 -35.97
CA GLN A 808 -8.18 -2.45 -36.76
C GLN A 808 -6.70 -2.10 -36.66
N THR A 809 -6.06 -1.90 -37.82
CA THR A 809 -4.63 -1.60 -37.92
C THR A 809 -4.34 -0.45 -38.90
N GLY A 810 -3.12 0.07 -38.86
CA GLY A 810 -2.60 1.09 -39.77
C GLY A 810 -1.75 0.52 -40.90
N ALA A 811 -0.63 1.19 -41.19
CA ALA A 811 0.26 0.86 -42.30
C ALA A 811 1.13 -0.39 -42.05
N GLY A 812 1.30 -0.79 -40.78
CA GLY A 812 2.05 -1.98 -40.38
C GLY A 812 1.33 -3.29 -40.68
N GLY A 813 -0.01 -3.28 -40.81
CA GLY A 813 -0.80 -4.47 -41.13
C GLY A 813 -1.25 -5.29 -39.93
N LEU A 814 -1.90 -6.41 -40.19
CA LEU A 814 -2.44 -7.36 -39.22
C LEU A 814 -1.92 -8.75 -39.57
N PHE A 815 -1.26 -9.42 -38.65
CA PHE A 815 -0.71 -10.76 -38.81
C PHE A 815 -1.13 -11.62 -37.63
N ILE A 816 -2.07 -12.55 -37.87
CA ILE A 816 -2.62 -13.45 -36.85
C ILE A 816 -2.53 -14.90 -37.33
N VAL A 817 -2.06 -15.76 -36.44
CA VAL A 817 -2.12 -17.21 -36.57
C VAL A 817 -3.05 -17.75 -35.49
N GLU A 818 -4.22 -18.20 -35.90
CA GLU A 818 -5.24 -18.76 -35.04
C GLU A 818 -5.09 -20.30 -34.99
N SER A 819 -5.05 -20.86 -33.79
CA SER A 819 -4.87 -22.29 -33.58
C SER A 819 -6.14 -23.08 -33.91
N ASP A 820 -7.31 -22.51 -33.68
CA ASP A 820 -8.62 -23.14 -33.91
C ASP A 820 -9.48 -22.42 -34.96
N GLY A 821 -10.79 -22.71 -34.95
CA GLY A 821 -11.73 -22.15 -35.91
C GLY A 821 -12.15 -20.75 -35.49
N LEU A 822 -12.09 -19.81 -36.42
CA LEU A 822 -12.26 -18.39 -36.13
C LEU A 822 -13.45 -17.78 -36.83
N THR A 823 -14.19 -16.92 -36.11
CA THR A 823 -15.14 -15.99 -36.72
C THR A 823 -14.58 -14.57 -36.73
N VAL A 824 -14.45 -13.96 -37.92
CA VAL A 824 -14.26 -12.50 -38.03
C VAL A 824 -15.62 -11.84 -37.84
N GLY A 825 -15.81 -11.16 -36.70
CA GLY A 825 -17.13 -10.73 -36.23
C GLY A 825 -17.09 -9.53 -35.30
N ALA A 826 -18.24 -9.14 -34.75
CA ALA A 826 -18.31 -8.02 -33.82
C ALA A 826 -17.95 -8.47 -32.40
N VAL A 827 -17.05 -7.75 -31.73
CA VAL A 827 -16.63 -8.04 -30.34
C VAL A 827 -16.92 -6.82 -29.47
N THR A 828 -17.49 -7.06 -28.30
CA THR A 828 -17.72 -6.04 -27.26
C THR A 828 -17.07 -6.51 -25.98
N VAL A 829 -16.28 -5.64 -25.36
CA VAL A 829 -15.54 -5.97 -24.12
C VAL A 829 -15.91 -4.97 -23.03
N GLN A 830 -16.14 -5.48 -21.83
CA GLN A 830 -16.46 -4.68 -20.65
C GLN A 830 -15.53 -5.08 -19.50
N ALA A 831 -14.76 -4.14 -18.98
CA ALA A 831 -13.99 -4.36 -17.75
C ALA A 831 -14.59 -3.53 -16.62
N ASN A 832 -14.37 -3.93 -15.38
CA ASN A 832 -14.61 -3.12 -14.21
C ASN A 832 -13.31 -2.43 -13.80
N ARG A 833 -13.28 -1.11 -13.88
CA ARG A 833 -12.18 -0.30 -13.38
C ARG A 833 -12.38 0.00 -11.91
N VAL A 834 -11.38 -0.32 -11.09
CA VAL A 834 -11.35 -0.01 -9.67
C VAL A 834 -10.94 1.45 -9.49
N ASP A 835 -11.70 2.22 -8.72
CA ASP A 835 -11.37 3.59 -8.34
C ASP A 835 -10.67 3.67 -6.97
N ALA A 836 -10.31 4.89 -6.56
CA ALA A 836 -9.61 5.11 -5.28
C ALA A 836 -10.42 4.64 -4.05
N SER A 837 -11.75 4.52 -4.16
CA SER A 837 -12.60 3.99 -3.08
C SER A 837 -12.70 2.45 -3.08
N ALA A 838 -11.91 1.78 -3.93
CA ALA A 838 -12.01 0.36 -4.28
C ALA A 838 -13.35 -0.04 -4.93
N ALA A 839 -14.17 0.93 -5.34
CA ALA A 839 -15.39 0.67 -6.07
C ALA A 839 -15.07 0.31 -7.52
N ALA A 840 -15.76 -0.69 -8.06
CA ALA A 840 -15.55 -1.15 -9.41
C ALA A 840 -16.64 -0.56 -10.32
N THR A 841 -16.23 0.23 -11.33
CA THR A 841 -17.13 0.83 -12.31
C THR A 841 -16.97 0.16 -13.66
N THR A 842 -18.08 -0.29 -14.25
CA THR A 842 -18.09 -0.91 -15.57
C THR A 842 -17.66 0.10 -16.64
N THR A 843 -16.56 -0.18 -17.31
CA THR A 843 -16.05 0.54 -18.47
C THR A 843 -16.29 -0.30 -19.71
N LEU A 844 -17.05 0.26 -20.64
CA LEU A 844 -17.39 -0.38 -21.89
C LEU A 844 -16.42 0.07 -22.98
N ASN A 845 -15.74 -0.89 -23.61
CA ASN A 845 -15.10 -0.65 -24.89
C ASN A 845 -16.18 -0.80 -25.96
N ALA A 846 -16.33 0.22 -26.80
CA ALA A 846 -17.36 0.22 -27.84
C ALA A 846 -17.24 -1.04 -28.72
N ALA A 847 -18.39 -1.58 -29.14
CA ALA A 847 -18.43 -2.71 -30.05
C ALA A 847 -17.62 -2.40 -31.30
N GLN A 848 -16.60 -3.20 -31.57
CA GLN A 848 -15.83 -3.12 -32.81
C GLN A 848 -16.37 -4.19 -33.74
N ALA A 849 -16.76 -3.78 -34.94
CA ALA A 849 -17.23 -4.64 -36.01
C ALA A 849 -16.40 -4.35 -37.26
N SER A 850 -15.09 -4.47 -37.13
CA SER A 850 -14.13 -3.99 -38.13
C SER A 850 -12.99 -4.98 -38.28
N PHE A 851 -12.60 -5.24 -39.53
CA PHE A 851 -11.40 -5.99 -39.86
C PHE A 851 -10.66 -5.24 -40.97
N PHE A 852 -10.03 -4.12 -40.59
CA PHE A 852 -9.56 -3.11 -41.54
C PHE A 852 -8.11 -2.70 -41.33
N SER A 853 -7.43 -2.45 -42.44
CA SER A 853 -6.19 -1.65 -42.49
C SER A 853 -6.53 -0.27 -43.07
N LEU A 854 -6.31 0.79 -42.26
CA LEU A 854 -6.66 2.17 -42.62
C LEU A 854 -5.67 2.80 -43.61
N ALA A 855 -4.43 2.29 -43.70
CA ALA A 855 -3.32 3.00 -44.32
C ALA A 855 -2.39 2.13 -45.19
N GLY A 856 -2.86 1.02 -45.77
CA GLY A 856 -2.04 0.24 -46.71
C GLY A 856 -1.35 -1.01 -46.17
N GLY A 857 -1.48 -1.32 -44.88
CA GLY A 857 -0.93 -2.55 -44.31
C GLY A 857 -1.67 -3.81 -44.80
N SER A 858 -0.95 -4.92 -44.96
CA SER A 858 -1.52 -6.22 -45.32
C SER A 858 -2.36 -6.79 -44.18
N LEU A 859 -3.36 -7.61 -44.51
CA LEU A 859 -4.17 -8.36 -43.56
C LEU A 859 -3.93 -9.85 -43.81
N VAL A 860 -3.26 -10.50 -42.87
CA VAL A 860 -2.97 -11.93 -42.90
C VAL A 860 -3.65 -12.60 -41.72
N LEU A 861 -4.50 -13.57 -42.03
CA LEU A 861 -5.16 -14.41 -41.05
C LEU A 861 -5.09 -15.87 -41.48
N VAL A 862 -4.42 -16.68 -40.67
CA VAL A 862 -4.27 -18.12 -40.88
C VAL A 862 -4.92 -18.85 -39.72
N SER A 863 -5.97 -19.64 -39.98
CA SER A 863 -6.54 -20.60 -39.04
C SER A 863 -5.93 -21.98 -39.31
N ASN A 864 -5.24 -22.54 -38.33
CA ASN A 864 -4.52 -23.80 -38.45
C ASN A 864 -5.46 -25.00 -38.41
N THR A 865 -6.46 -24.98 -37.52
CA THR A 865 -7.48 -26.02 -37.39
C THR A 865 -8.88 -25.42 -37.42
N GLY A 866 -9.90 -26.16 -37.84
CA GLY A 866 -11.26 -25.62 -37.91
C GLY A 866 -11.52 -24.66 -39.08
N ASP A 867 -12.71 -24.07 -39.08
CA ASP A 867 -13.21 -23.23 -40.17
C ASP A 867 -12.92 -21.74 -39.91
N LEU A 868 -12.69 -20.98 -40.98
CA LEU A 868 -12.62 -19.52 -40.95
C LEU A 868 -13.94 -18.95 -41.49
N VAL A 869 -14.68 -18.23 -40.64
CA VAL A 869 -15.97 -17.63 -40.98
C VAL A 869 -15.86 -16.11 -40.98
N VAL A 870 -16.11 -15.48 -42.12
CA VAL A 870 -16.03 -14.03 -42.28
C VAL A 870 -17.43 -13.42 -42.25
N ASN A 871 -17.82 -12.88 -41.10
CA ASN A 871 -19.13 -12.25 -40.86
C ASN A 871 -19.08 -10.72 -40.81
N ASN A 872 -17.88 -10.13 -40.84
CA ASN A 872 -17.64 -8.70 -40.95
C ASN A 872 -16.74 -8.37 -42.14
N ILE A 873 -16.88 -7.17 -42.68
CA ILE A 873 -16.12 -6.72 -43.85
C ILE A 873 -14.61 -6.77 -43.54
N VAL A 874 -13.86 -7.37 -44.46
CA VAL A 874 -12.39 -7.39 -44.46
C VAL A 874 -11.94 -6.36 -45.50
N SER A 875 -11.18 -5.34 -45.09
CA SER A 875 -10.71 -4.31 -46.03
C SER A 875 -9.27 -3.86 -45.79
N ALA A 876 -8.40 -4.08 -46.78
CA ALA A 876 -7.06 -3.53 -46.83
C ALA A 876 -7.02 -2.33 -47.77
N ASN A 877 -7.19 -1.12 -47.23
CA ASN A 877 -7.14 0.10 -48.04
C ASN A 877 -5.75 0.32 -48.63
N GLY A 878 -5.63 1.10 -49.70
CA GLY A 878 -4.32 1.41 -50.30
C GLY A 878 -3.67 0.18 -50.94
N GLY A 879 -2.40 -0.09 -50.60
CA GLY A 879 -1.61 -1.18 -51.20
C GLY A 879 -1.62 -2.52 -50.45
N GLY A 880 -2.44 -2.67 -49.40
CA GLY A 880 -2.37 -3.83 -48.53
C GLY A 880 -2.88 -5.12 -49.20
N ASN A 881 -2.14 -6.21 -49.04
CA ASN A 881 -2.55 -7.54 -49.50
C ASN A 881 -3.45 -8.22 -48.47
N ILE A 882 -4.29 -9.17 -48.89
CA ILE A 882 -5.16 -9.94 -47.99
C ILE A 882 -4.88 -11.44 -48.17
N LEU A 883 -4.53 -12.14 -47.09
CA LEU A 883 -4.53 -13.59 -47.00
C LEU A 883 -5.56 -14.03 -45.96
N LEU A 884 -6.55 -14.80 -46.39
CA LEU A 884 -7.46 -15.53 -45.52
C LEU A 884 -7.26 -17.02 -45.77
N GLN A 885 -6.71 -17.74 -44.79
CA GLN A 885 -6.36 -19.15 -44.95
C GLN A 885 -6.98 -20.01 -43.85
N ALA A 886 -7.72 -21.05 -44.24
CA ALA A 886 -8.15 -22.15 -43.39
C ALA A 886 -7.34 -23.41 -43.74
N SER A 887 -6.28 -23.68 -42.98
CA SER A 887 -5.28 -24.71 -43.30
C SER A 887 -5.80 -26.14 -43.18
N ALA A 888 -6.85 -26.38 -42.39
CA ALA A 888 -7.47 -27.71 -42.24
C ALA A 888 -9.00 -27.72 -42.45
N GLY A 889 -9.68 -26.57 -42.39
CA GLY A 889 -11.13 -26.47 -42.53
C GLY A 889 -11.59 -25.70 -43.77
N ALA A 890 -12.83 -25.21 -43.69
CA ALA A 890 -13.49 -24.43 -44.73
C ALA A 890 -13.35 -22.92 -44.48
N LEU A 891 -13.48 -22.15 -45.56
CA LEU A 891 -13.58 -20.69 -45.52
C LEU A 891 -14.99 -20.27 -45.96
N ALA A 892 -15.77 -19.69 -45.06
CA ALA A 892 -17.10 -19.15 -45.36
C ALA A 892 -17.07 -17.63 -45.41
N LEU A 893 -17.30 -17.06 -46.59
CA LEU A 893 -17.30 -15.63 -46.84
C LEU A 893 -18.74 -15.07 -46.89
N ASN A 894 -19.25 -14.61 -45.75
CA ASN A 894 -20.59 -14.04 -45.63
C ASN A 894 -20.61 -12.51 -45.88
N THR A 895 -19.47 -11.84 -45.79
CA THR A 895 -19.33 -10.38 -46.02
C THR A 895 -18.16 -10.04 -46.94
N ALA A 896 -18.17 -8.82 -47.48
CA ALA A 896 -17.24 -8.43 -48.53
C ALA A 896 -15.77 -8.43 -48.08
N VAL A 897 -14.87 -8.80 -49.00
CA VAL A 897 -13.42 -8.67 -48.88
C VAL A 897 -12.94 -7.69 -49.95
N SER A 898 -12.19 -6.67 -49.55
CA SER A 898 -11.72 -5.64 -50.47
C SER A 898 -10.27 -5.25 -50.23
N SER A 899 -9.51 -5.10 -51.30
CA SER A 899 -8.21 -4.43 -51.29
C SER A 899 -8.23 -3.26 -52.27
N GLY A 900 -7.44 -2.23 -51.99
CA GLY A 900 -7.23 -1.12 -52.92
C GLY A 900 -6.50 -1.60 -54.19
N VAL A 901 -5.17 -1.59 -54.17
CA VAL A 901 -4.32 -2.08 -55.29
C VAL A 901 -3.61 -3.41 -54.97
N GLY A 902 -3.75 -3.91 -53.74
CA GLY A 902 -3.13 -5.16 -53.30
C GLY A 902 -3.86 -6.41 -53.78
N SER A 903 -3.21 -7.55 -53.65
CA SER A 903 -3.74 -8.86 -54.08
C SER A 903 -4.52 -9.53 -52.95
N ILE A 904 -5.50 -10.35 -53.32
CA ILE A 904 -6.35 -11.09 -52.38
C ILE A 904 -6.14 -12.59 -52.61
N SER A 905 -5.86 -13.34 -51.55
CA SER A 905 -5.73 -14.80 -51.56
C SER A 905 -6.65 -15.42 -50.52
N LEU A 906 -7.55 -16.28 -50.98
CA LEU A 906 -8.46 -17.07 -50.16
C LEU A 906 -8.10 -18.53 -50.35
N ILE A 907 -7.62 -19.19 -49.29
CA ILE A 907 -7.13 -20.57 -49.35
C ILE A 907 -7.86 -21.39 -48.29
N ALA A 908 -8.40 -22.54 -48.67
CA ALA A 908 -9.01 -23.47 -47.73
C ALA A 908 -8.64 -24.91 -48.08
N GLN A 909 -8.58 -25.77 -47.07
CA GLN A 909 -8.32 -27.20 -47.27
C GLN A 909 -9.56 -27.92 -47.80
N THR A 910 -10.74 -27.66 -47.23
CA THR A 910 -11.96 -28.43 -47.52
C THR A 910 -12.90 -27.73 -48.49
N ALA A 911 -13.33 -26.49 -48.21
CA ALA A 911 -14.26 -25.78 -49.08
C ALA A 911 -14.13 -24.25 -48.94
N ILE A 912 -14.49 -23.53 -50.00
CA ILE A 912 -14.68 -22.07 -49.95
C ILE A 912 -16.12 -21.77 -50.35
N GLY A 913 -16.91 -21.22 -49.42
CA GLY A 913 -18.26 -20.73 -49.69
C GLY A 913 -18.26 -19.21 -49.82
N GLN A 914 -18.55 -18.68 -51.00
CA GLN A 914 -18.54 -17.24 -51.29
C GLN A 914 -19.96 -16.70 -51.48
N LYS A 915 -20.46 -15.98 -50.47
CA LYS A 915 -21.77 -15.31 -50.52
C LYS A 915 -21.67 -13.82 -50.79
N ALA A 916 -20.45 -13.28 -50.74
CA ALA A 916 -20.20 -11.85 -50.77
C ALA A 916 -19.13 -11.48 -51.81
N ALA A 917 -19.00 -10.17 -52.06
CA ALA A 917 -18.09 -9.65 -53.05
C ALA A 917 -16.61 -9.75 -52.62
N ILE A 918 -15.75 -10.10 -53.56
CA ILE A 918 -14.30 -9.98 -53.47
C ILE A 918 -13.87 -8.90 -54.46
N THR A 919 -13.13 -7.88 -54.03
CA THR A 919 -12.81 -6.75 -54.92
C THR A 919 -11.38 -6.26 -54.75
N THR A 920 -10.66 -6.10 -55.87
CA THR A 920 -9.44 -5.29 -55.95
C THR A 920 -9.70 -4.10 -56.88
N ALA A 921 -9.50 -2.87 -56.39
CA ALA A 921 -9.78 -1.64 -57.14
C ALA A 921 -8.68 -1.25 -58.15
N GLY A 922 -7.54 -1.95 -58.17
CA GLY A 922 -6.38 -1.66 -59.01
C GLY A 922 -5.85 -2.86 -59.79
N SER A 923 -4.52 -3.04 -59.78
CA SER A 923 -3.82 -4.12 -60.50
C SER A 923 -3.69 -5.42 -59.72
N GLY A 924 -4.18 -5.48 -58.47
CA GLY A 924 -4.09 -6.67 -57.63
C GLY A 924 -4.90 -7.85 -58.18
N SER A 925 -4.32 -9.05 -58.13
CA SER A 925 -4.98 -10.29 -58.56
C SER A 925 -5.80 -10.92 -57.44
N ILE A 926 -6.74 -11.79 -57.81
CA ILE A 926 -7.53 -12.60 -56.87
C ILE A 926 -7.18 -14.08 -57.09
N ASP A 927 -6.72 -14.77 -56.05
CA ASP A 927 -6.48 -16.23 -56.04
C ASP A 927 -7.41 -16.90 -55.01
N VAL A 928 -8.31 -17.75 -55.48
CA VAL A 928 -9.23 -18.54 -54.64
C VAL A 928 -8.95 -20.01 -54.87
N ASN A 929 -8.54 -20.72 -53.82
CA ASN A 929 -8.01 -22.07 -53.93
C ASN A 929 -8.51 -23.00 -52.81
N ALA A 930 -9.37 -23.96 -53.16
CA ALA A 930 -9.79 -25.05 -52.28
C ALA A 930 -8.97 -26.31 -52.60
N THR A 931 -7.96 -26.61 -51.78
CA THR A 931 -6.89 -27.57 -52.14
C THR A 931 -7.35 -29.04 -52.17
N ALA A 932 -8.38 -29.42 -51.41
CA ALA A 932 -8.93 -30.78 -51.41
C ALA A 932 -10.47 -30.85 -51.52
N GLY A 933 -11.16 -29.74 -51.75
CA GLY A 933 -12.61 -29.79 -52.02
C GLY A 933 -13.12 -28.66 -52.89
N SER A 934 -14.32 -28.16 -52.59
CA SER A 934 -15.14 -27.37 -53.53
C SER A 934 -15.04 -25.86 -53.30
N ILE A 935 -15.32 -25.10 -54.36
CA ILE A 935 -15.62 -23.67 -54.26
C ILE A 935 -17.08 -23.48 -54.68
N ALA A 936 -17.89 -22.86 -53.84
CA ALA A 936 -19.30 -22.58 -54.12
C ALA A 936 -19.57 -21.09 -53.97
N MET A 937 -19.85 -20.42 -55.09
CA MET A 937 -20.37 -19.06 -55.11
C MET A 937 -21.90 -19.09 -55.07
N ASP A 938 -22.52 -18.23 -54.26
CA ASP A 938 -23.96 -17.98 -54.32
C ASP A 938 -24.29 -17.16 -55.59
N ASP A 939 -25.52 -17.32 -56.13
CA ASP A 939 -26.03 -16.53 -57.26
C ASP A 939 -25.91 -15.01 -56.97
N GLY A 940 -25.27 -14.28 -57.89
CA GLY A 940 -24.94 -12.86 -57.75
C GLY A 940 -23.72 -12.52 -56.87
N ALA A 941 -23.05 -13.50 -56.25
CA ALA A 941 -21.75 -13.26 -55.61
C ALA A 941 -20.69 -12.95 -56.68
N ARG A 942 -19.87 -11.91 -56.45
CA ARG A 942 -18.95 -11.40 -57.47
C ARG A 942 -17.50 -11.32 -57.01
N ALA A 943 -16.56 -11.77 -57.84
CA ALA A 943 -15.14 -11.44 -57.73
C ALA A 943 -14.73 -10.46 -58.83
N MET A 944 -14.18 -9.31 -58.45
CA MET A 944 -13.83 -8.24 -59.38
C MET A 944 -12.40 -7.77 -59.17
N SER A 945 -11.59 -7.82 -60.22
CA SER A 945 -10.29 -7.16 -60.29
C SER A 945 -10.29 -6.20 -61.46
N VAL A 946 -9.79 -4.97 -61.34
CA VAL A 946 -9.84 -4.04 -62.48
C VAL A 946 -8.91 -4.48 -63.61
N ASN A 947 -7.63 -4.73 -63.30
CA ASN A 947 -6.63 -5.12 -64.30
C ASN A 947 -5.86 -6.41 -63.95
N GLY A 948 -6.06 -6.97 -62.76
CA GLY A 948 -5.35 -8.16 -62.30
C GLY A 948 -6.06 -9.45 -62.71
N ASN A 949 -5.31 -10.55 -62.80
CA ASN A 949 -5.90 -11.84 -63.14
C ASN A 949 -6.74 -12.39 -61.98
N ILE A 950 -7.73 -13.22 -62.31
CA ILE A 950 -8.56 -13.94 -61.33
C ILE A 950 -8.35 -15.44 -61.54
N ARG A 951 -8.09 -16.17 -60.46
CA ARG A 951 -7.87 -17.63 -60.47
C ARG A 951 -8.77 -18.31 -59.45
N TYR A 952 -9.58 -19.26 -59.90
CA TYR A 952 -10.44 -20.10 -59.07
C TYR A 952 -10.09 -21.56 -59.31
N VAL A 953 -9.58 -22.25 -58.28
CA VAL A 953 -9.22 -23.66 -58.37
C VAL A 953 -9.81 -24.45 -57.22
N ALA A 954 -10.71 -25.37 -57.56
CA ALA A 954 -11.26 -26.37 -56.65
C ALA A 954 -10.65 -27.74 -56.98
N ALA A 955 -10.51 -28.61 -55.98
CA ALA A 955 -10.17 -30.02 -56.22
C ALA A 955 -11.39 -30.80 -56.73
N THR A 956 -12.59 -30.46 -56.24
CA THR A 956 -13.87 -31.06 -56.65
C THR A 956 -14.69 -30.06 -57.47
N THR A 957 -15.93 -29.75 -57.10
CA THR A 957 -16.81 -28.88 -57.88
C THR A 957 -16.49 -27.41 -57.65
N LEU A 958 -16.53 -26.64 -58.74
CA LEU A 958 -16.51 -25.17 -58.74
C LEU A 958 -17.88 -24.67 -59.23
N THR A 959 -18.68 -24.11 -58.33
CA THR A 959 -19.95 -23.45 -58.68
C THR A 959 -19.71 -21.94 -58.72
N LEU A 960 -20.01 -21.31 -59.87
CA LEU A 960 -19.66 -19.92 -60.19
C LEU A 960 -20.85 -18.98 -60.12
N GLY A 961 -20.65 -17.80 -59.55
CA GLY A 961 -21.42 -16.59 -59.87
C GLY A 961 -20.59 -15.74 -60.83
N ALA A 962 -20.51 -14.42 -60.63
CA ALA A 962 -19.76 -13.53 -61.51
C ALA A 962 -18.26 -13.39 -61.17
N LEU A 963 -17.42 -13.53 -62.20
CA LEU A 963 -16.00 -13.17 -62.22
C LEU A 963 -15.79 -12.06 -63.26
N SER A 964 -15.22 -10.92 -62.88
CA SER A 964 -15.02 -9.78 -63.78
C SER A 964 -13.62 -9.20 -63.67
N THR A 965 -12.90 -9.12 -64.80
CA THR A 965 -11.60 -8.46 -64.87
C THR A 965 -11.23 -7.91 -66.25
N GLY A 966 -10.41 -6.86 -66.30
CA GLY A 966 -9.70 -6.47 -67.53
C GLY A 966 -8.55 -7.41 -67.89
N GLY A 967 -8.10 -8.26 -66.96
CA GLY A 967 -7.07 -9.27 -67.16
C GLY A 967 -7.61 -10.62 -67.66
N SER A 968 -6.96 -11.71 -67.30
CA SER A 968 -7.37 -13.07 -67.65
C SER A 968 -7.97 -13.82 -66.45
N VAL A 969 -8.86 -14.78 -66.74
CA VAL A 969 -9.48 -15.67 -65.76
C VAL A 969 -8.98 -17.11 -65.99
N SER A 970 -8.59 -17.81 -64.93
CA SER A 970 -8.26 -19.23 -64.95
C SER A 970 -9.15 -20.01 -63.99
N LEU A 971 -9.86 -21.01 -64.53
CA LEU A 971 -10.77 -21.88 -63.79
C LEU A 971 -10.25 -23.32 -63.75
N GLY A 972 -10.32 -23.94 -62.57
CA GLY A 972 -9.94 -25.32 -62.34
C GLY A 972 -10.91 -26.04 -61.41
N GLY A 973 -11.34 -27.25 -61.77
CA GLY A 973 -12.21 -28.10 -60.96
C GLY A 973 -12.26 -29.54 -61.45
N SER A 974 -12.89 -30.45 -60.70
CA SER A 974 -13.39 -31.71 -61.26
C SER A 974 -14.58 -31.45 -62.20
N SER A 975 -15.47 -30.54 -61.80
CA SER A 975 -16.60 -30.03 -62.57
C SER A 975 -16.80 -28.53 -62.30
N ILE A 976 -17.34 -27.81 -63.27
CA ILE A 976 -17.62 -26.38 -63.19
C ILE A 976 -19.08 -26.14 -63.56
N SER A 977 -19.85 -25.50 -62.69
CA SER A 977 -21.27 -25.22 -62.92
C SER A 977 -21.59 -23.74 -62.68
N ASP A 978 -22.58 -23.24 -63.39
CA ASP A 978 -23.23 -21.96 -63.10
C ASP A 978 -24.08 -22.09 -61.81
N SER A 979 -24.10 -21.06 -60.98
CA SER A 979 -24.88 -20.95 -59.74
C SER A 979 -26.28 -20.38 -59.93
N GLY A 980 -26.56 -19.73 -61.06
CA GLY A 980 -27.71 -18.86 -61.26
C GLY A 980 -28.00 -18.54 -62.73
N THR A 981 -28.63 -17.38 -62.98
CA THR A 981 -28.89 -16.87 -64.35
C THR A 981 -28.92 -15.33 -64.40
N THR A 982 -28.52 -14.66 -63.31
CA THR A 982 -28.77 -13.22 -63.13
C THR A 982 -27.63 -12.35 -63.66
N ASP A 983 -26.50 -12.97 -63.98
CA ASP A 983 -25.22 -12.35 -64.26
C ASP A 983 -24.43 -13.13 -65.32
N VAL A 984 -23.50 -12.45 -65.99
CA VAL A 984 -22.50 -13.11 -66.82
C VAL A 984 -21.47 -13.73 -65.89
N ASP A 985 -21.30 -15.05 -65.93
CA ASP A 985 -20.41 -15.79 -65.05
C ASP A 985 -18.95 -15.35 -65.18
N VAL A 986 -18.48 -15.09 -66.41
CA VAL A 986 -17.10 -14.65 -66.63
C VAL A 986 -17.02 -13.53 -67.66
N SER A 987 -16.49 -12.38 -67.24
CA SER A 987 -16.11 -11.27 -68.12
C SER A 987 -14.61 -10.98 -67.98
N ALA A 988 -13.85 -11.20 -69.07
CA ALA A 988 -12.38 -11.16 -69.04
C ALA A 988 -11.78 -10.89 -70.43
N SER A 989 -10.51 -10.47 -70.49
CA SER A 989 -9.78 -10.45 -71.77
C SER A 989 -9.53 -11.85 -72.30
N SER A 990 -9.27 -12.83 -71.42
CA SER A 990 -9.08 -14.23 -71.82
C SER A 990 -9.52 -15.19 -70.74
N LEU A 991 -10.01 -16.37 -71.14
CA LEU A 991 -10.50 -17.41 -70.24
C LEU A 991 -9.83 -18.76 -70.51
N ARG A 992 -9.24 -19.31 -69.45
CA ARG A 992 -8.70 -20.67 -69.39
C ARG A 992 -9.60 -21.54 -68.53
N ILE A 993 -10.08 -22.66 -69.07
CA ILE A 993 -10.92 -23.61 -68.34
C ILE A 993 -10.26 -24.99 -68.32
N VAL A 994 -10.08 -25.58 -67.14
CA VAL A 994 -9.60 -26.96 -67.03
C VAL A 994 -10.47 -27.76 -66.08
N THR A 995 -11.00 -28.90 -66.54
CA THR A 995 -11.61 -29.88 -65.65
C THR A 995 -10.83 -31.20 -65.60
N THR A 996 -10.76 -31.79 -64.42
CA THR A 996 -10.03 -33.05 -64.16
C THR A 996 -10.94 -34.24 -63.89
N GLY A 997 -12.23 -33.99 -63.62
CA GLY A 997 -13.23 -35.02 -63.41
C GLY A 997 -13.50 -35.78 -64.70
N THR A 998 -13.78 -37.08 -64.59
CA THR A 998 -14.03 -37.98 -65.73
C THR A 998 -15.39 -38.69 -65.62
N GLY A 999 -16.18 -38.32 -64.62
CA GLY A 999 -17.52 -38.84 -64.38
C GLY A 999 -18.55 -38.34 -65.41
N ALA A 1000 -19.75 -38.93 -65.34
CA ALA A 1000 -20.87 -38.61 -66.22
C ALA A 1000 -21.44 -37.21 -66.00
N GLU A 1001 -21.34 -36.69 -64.78
CA GLU A 1001 -21.81 -35.36 -64.37
C GLU A 1001 -20.67 -34.34 -64.32
N ASP A 1002 -19.45 -34.77 -64.66
CA ASP A 1002 -18.30 -33.87 -64.73
C ASP A 1002 -18.29 -33.15 -66.08
N GLY A 1003 -18.18 -31.83 -66.05
CA GLY A 1003 -18.26 -30.97 -67.23
C GLY A 1003 -18.09 -29.50 -66.87
N VAL A 1004 -18.37 -28.64 -67.83
CA VAL A 1004 -18.43 -27.18 -67.68
C VAL A 1004 -19.78 -26.71 -68.19
N GLY A 1005 -20.61 -26.17 -67.30
CA GLY A 1005 -22.01 -25.95 -67.58
C GLY A 1005 -22.78 -27.28 -67.75
N THR A 1006 -24.05 -27.19 -68.11
CA THR A 1006 -24.91 -28.34 -68.42
C THR A 1006 -25.77 -28.00 -69.64
N ALA A 1007 -26.39 -29.01 -70.27
CA ALA A 1007 -27.29 -28.78 -71.40
C ALA A 1007 -28.53 -27.91 -71.07
N MET A 1008 -28.85 -27.68 -69.79
CA MET A 1008 -29.95 -26.80 -69.35
C MET A 1008 -29.49 -25.44 -68.83
N ALA A 1009 -28.19 -25.30 -68.53
CA ALA A 1009 -27.59 -24.10 -67.97
C ALA A 1009 -26.13 -24.01 -68.44
N HIS A 1010 -25.93 -23.32 -69.57
CA HIS A 1010 -24.60 -23.04 -70.10
C HIS A 1010 -23.88 -22.02 -69.22
N LEU A 1011 -22.56 -22.05 -69.17
CA LEU A 1011 -21.81 -20.97 -68.53
C LEU A 1011 -21.84 -19.73 -69.44
N GLN A 1012 -22.29 -18.60 -68.92
CA GLN A 1012 -22.35 -17.33 -69.62
C GLN A 1012 -21.00 -16.60 -69.56
N ILE A 1013 -20.43 -16.32 -70.72
CA ILE A 1013 -19.10 -15.72 -70.84
C ILE A 1013 -19.13 -14.45 -71.71
N ALA A 1014 -18.21 -13.53 -71.42
CA ALA A 1014 -17.97 -12.31 -72.17
C ALA A 1014 -16.45 -12.12 -72.32
N VAL A 1015 -15.83 -12.90 -73.20
CA VAL A 1015 -14.36 -12.98 -73.32
C VAL A 1015 -13.86 -12.92 -74.75
N ALA A 1016 -12.69 -12.31 -74.96
CA ALA A 1016 -12.13 -12.18 -76.31
C ALA A 1016 -11.40 -13.44 -76.79
N THR A 1017 -10.74 -14.17 -75.88
CA THR A 1017 -9.97 -15.38 -76.22
C THR A 1017 -10.24 -16.50 -75.22
N LEU A 1018 -10.50 -17.71 -75.73
CA LEU A 1018 -10.85 -18.89 -74.93
C LEU A 1018 -9.97 -20.10 -75.28
N ALA A 1019 -9.53 -20.82 -74.24
CA ALA A 1019 -9.10 -22.20 -74.37
C ALA A 1019 -9.72 -23.02 -73.23
N ALA A 1020 -10.10 -24.27 -73.52
CA ALA A 1020 -10.65 -25.20 -72.55
C ALA A 1020 -10.10 -26.62 -72.70
N ASN A 1021 -9.84 -27.30 -71.58
CA ASN A 1021 -9.58 -28.74 -71.54
C ASN A 1021 -10.50 -29.40 -70.51
N VAL A 1022 -11.59 -29.99 -70.99
CA VAL A 1022 -12.65 -30.58 -70.18
C VAL A 1022 -12.57 -32.09 -70.28
N ALA A 1023 -12.13 -32.76 -69.21
CA ALA A 1023 -11.98 -34.21 -69.19
C ALA A 1023 -13.32 -34.96 -69.01
N GLY A 1024 -14.33 -34.29 -68.46
CA GLY A 1024 -15.61 -34.88 -68.07
C GLY A 1024 -16.53 -35.25 -69.23
N MET A 1025 -17.43 -36.21 -69.00
CA MET A 1025 -18.30 -36.76 -70.04
C MET A 1025 -19.56 -35.91 -70.29
N ASP A 1026 -19.94 -35.01 -69.37
CA ASP A 1026 -21.12 -34.15 -69.58
C ASP A 1026 -20.85 -33.14 -70.70
N GLY A 1027 -19.61 -32.62 -70.75
CA GLY A 1027 -19.09 -31.80 -71.83
C GLY A 1027 -18.80 -30.35 -71.45
N LEU A 1028 -18.67 -29.50 -72.46
CA LEU A 1028 -18.43 -28.06 -72.36
C LEU A 1028 -19.64 -27.32 -72.94
N TYR A 1029 -20.34 -26.52 -72.15
CA TYR A 1029 -21.51 -25.75 -72.57
C TYR A 1029 -21.32 -24.27 -72.23
N LEU A 1030 -21.17 -23.43 -73.26
CA LEU A 1030 -20.85 -22.01 -73.13
C LEU A 1030 -21.80 -21.15 -73.98
N ASP A 1031 -22.27 -20.06 -73.39
CA ASP A 1031 -22.97 -18.97 -74.08
C ASP A 1031 -22.11 -17.70 -73.97
N GLU A 1032 -21.53 -17.28 -75.08
CA GLU A 1032 -20.75 -16.05 -75.18
C GLU A 1032 -21.61 -14.86 -75.59
N ALA A 1033 -21.42 -13.71 -74.94
CA ALA A 1033 -22.15 -12.49 -75.25
C ALA A 1033 -21.72 -11.85 -76.59
N ASP A 1034 -20.41 -11.83 -76.85
CA ASP A 1034 -19.78 -11.12 -77.98
C ASP A 1034 -19.01 -12.07 -78.93
N ALA A 1035 -18.10 -11.52 -79.74
CA ALA A 1035 -17.25 -12.34 -80.63
C ALA A 1035 -16.20 -13.09 -79.82
N ILE A 1036 -15.99 -14.37 -80.16
CA ILE A 1036 -15.02 -15.24 -79.49
C ILE A 1036 -13.95 -15.74 -80.45
N VAL A 1037 -12.71 -15.75 -79.97
CA VAL A 1037 -11.58 -16.38 -80.64
C VAL A 1037 -11.07 -17.56 -79.80
N VAL A 1038 -11.00 -18.74 -80.39
CA VAL A 1038 -10.24 -19.87 -79.82
C VAL A 1038 -8.82 -19.76 -80.34
N ASP A 1039 -7.87 -19.54 -79.43
CA ASP A 1039 -6.45 -19.32 -79.75
C ASP A 1039 -5.53 -19.61 -78.55
N ALA A 1040 -4.22 -19.50 -78.74
CA ALA A 1040 -3.23 -19.64 -77.68
C ALA A 1040 -3.34 -18.59 -76.57
N LEU A 1041 -3.63 -19.05 -75.36
CA LEU A 1041 -3.48 -18.33 -74.10
C LEU A 1041 -2.08 -18.56 -73.52
N ALA A 1042 -1.43 -17.46 -73.14
CA ALA A 1042 -0.21 -17.50 -72.33
C ALA A 1042 -0.48 -18.05 -70.92
N SER A 1043 0.58 -18.33 -70.15
CA SER A 1043 0.44 -18.71 -68.74
C SER A 1043 -0.25 -17.60 -67.94
N ILE A 1044 -1.32 -17.93 -67.21
CA ILE A 1044 -2.07 -16.96 -66.41
C ILE A 1044 -1.52 -16.98 -64.98
N GLY A 1045 -0.96 -15.85 -64.54
CA GLY A 1045 -0.35 -15.70 -63.22
C GLY A 1045 -1.16 -14.85 -62.25
N VAL A 1046 -1.26 -15.27 -60.99
CA VAL A 1046 -1.78 -14.49 -59.87
C VAL A 1046 -0.71 -14.33 -58.78
N ALA A 1047 -0.72 -13.19 -58.09
CA ALA A 1047 0.13 -12.90 -56.95
C ALA A 1047 -0.53 -13.44 -55.67
N ARG A 1048 -0.19 -14.67 -55.29
CA ARG A 1048 -0.64 -15.29 -54.03
C ARG A 1048 0.04 -14.61 -52.85
N VAL A 1049 -0.74 -14.23 -51.86
CA VAL A 1049 -0.26 -13.63 -50.63
C VAL A 1049 0.29 -14.73 -49.71
N ASN A 1050 1.49 -14.53 -49.18
CA ASN A 1050 2.16 -15.42 -48.23
C ASN A 1050 1.78 -15.03 -46.78
N ALA A 1051 2.13 -15.89 -45.81
CA ALA A 1051 1.89 -15.64 -44.38
C ALA A 1051 2.64 -14.40 -43.84
N ASP A 1052 3.72 -13.96 -44.49
CA ASP A 1052 4.44 -12.73 -44.17
C ASP A 1052 3.85 -11.47 -44.84
N GLY A 1053 2.75 -11.62 -45.60
CA GLY A 1053 2.08 -10.54 -46.33
C GLY A 1053 2.75 -10.15 -47.65
N SER A 1054 3.89 -10.76 -48.00
CA SER A 1054 4.49 -10.67 -49.33
C SER A 1054 3.69 -11.45 -50.36
N THR A 1055 4.04 -11.34 -51.64
CA THR A 1055 3.36 -12.08 -52.72
C THR A 1055 4.30 -12.99 -53.47
N ALA A 1056 3.86 -14.21 -53.78
CA ALA A 1056 4.51 -15.15 -54.68
C ALA A 1056 3.67 -15.34 -55.96
N LEU A 1057 4.32 -15.37 -57.13
CA LEU A 1057 3.63 -15.62 -58.40
C LEU A 1057 3.25 -17.10 -58.51
N VAL A 1058 1.97 -17.36 -58.75
CA VAL A 1058 1.42 -18.68 -59.04
C VAL A 1058 0.83 -18.64 -60.43
N SER A 1059 1.30 -19.54 -61.30
CA SER A 1059 0.93 -19.52 -62.72
C SER A 1059 0.28 -20.83 -63.14
N ASP A 1060 -0.83 -20.74 -63.85
CA ASP A 1060 -1.41 -21.87 -64.56
C ASP A 1060 -0.85 -21.93 -65.99
N ALA A 1061 -0.65 -23.14 -66.52
CA ALA A 1061 0.02 -23.37 -67.79
C ALA A 1061 -0.75 -22.80 -69.00
N SER A 1062 0.00 -22.39 -70.03
CA SER A 1062 -0.53 -21.97 -71.34
C SER A 1062 -1.35 -23.08 -72.01
N MET A 1063 -2.33 -22.69 -72.84
CA MET A 1063 -3.28 -23.60 -73.51
C MET A 1063 -3.85 -22.92 -74.77
N SER A 1064 -4.36 -23.63 -75.78
CA SER A 1064 -4.82 -23.01 -77.04
C SER A 1064 -6.16 -23.48 -77.60
N ASP A 1065 -6.56 -24.72 -77.28
CA ASP A 1065 -7.64 -25.38 -78.00
C ASP A 1065 -8.87 -25.54 -77.11
N LEU A 1066 -10.01 -25.93 -77.70
CA LEU A 1066 -11.14 -26.47 -76.95
C LEU A 1066 -11.17 -28.00 -77.04
N VAL A 1067 -10.89 -28.67 -75.94
CA VAL A 1067 -10.96 -30.12 -75.82
C VAL A 1067 -12.08 -30.49 -74.85
N SER A 1068 -12.97 -31.39 -75.25
CA SER A 1068 -14.06 -31.92 -74.43
C SER A 1068 -14.14 -33.45 -74.49
N GLY A 1069 -14.15 -34.08 -73.32
CA GLY A 1069 -14.41 -35.51 -73.13
C GLY A 1069 -15.88 -35.90 -73.32
N GLY A 1070 -16.77 -34.92 -73.51
CA GLY A 1070 -18.20 -35.08 -73.75
C GLY A 1070 -18.67 -34.23 -74.93
N ASN A 1071 -19.88 -33.67 -74.81
CA ASN A 1071 -20.39 -32.72 -75.81
C ASN A 1071 -19.59 -31.39 -75.76
N LEU A 1072 -19.65 -30.60 -76.82
CA LEU A 1072 -19.14 -29.24 -76.82
C LEU A 1072 -20.15 -28.33 -77.50
N VAL A 1073 -20.65 -27.35 -76.77
CA VAL A 1073 -21.61 -26.35 -77.23
C VAL A 1073 -21.03 -24.98 -76.95
N LEU A 1074 -20.87 -24.19 -78.00
CA LEU A 1074 -20.47 -22.78 -77.92
C LEU A 1074 -21.43 -21.96 -78.77
N VAL A 1075 -22.17 -21.07 -78.13
CA VAL A 1075 -23.13 -20.18 -78.78
C VAL A 1075 -22.71 -18.74 -78.53
N THR A 1076 -22.63 -17.90 -79.57
CA THR A 1076 -22.47 -16.44 -79.38
C THR A 1076 -23.80 -15.71 -79.55
N GLY A 1077 -24.10 -14.73 -78.69
CA GLY A 1077 -25.29 -13.87 -78.79
C GLY A 1077 -25.15 -12.81 -79.88
N ALA A 1078 -24.00 -12.14 -79.92
CA ALA A 1078 -23.57 -11.21 -80.97
C ALA A 1078 -22.10 -11.49 -81.33
N GLY A 1079 -21.60 -11.05 -82.49
CA GLY A 1079 -20.22 -11.33 -82.89
C GLY A 1079 -19.97 -12.78 -83.35
N GLY A 1080 -18.87 -13.02 -84.06
CA GLY A 1080 -18.56 -14.32 -84.69
C GLY A 1080 -17.75 -15.27 -83.82
N ILE A 1081 -17.62 -16.52 -84.26
CA ILE A 1081 -16.73 -17.54 -83.69
C ILE A 1081 -15.55 -17.72 -84.63
N THR A 1082 -14.32 -17.47 -84.16
CA THR A 1082 -13.09 -17.74 -84.92
C THR A 1082 -12.29 -18.83 -84.24
N LEU A 1083 -11.95 -19.89 -84.97
CA LEU A 1083 -11.20 -21.03 -84.45
C LEU A 1083 -9.81 -21.07 -85.06
N ASN A 1084 -8.78 -20.71 -84.29
CA ASN A 1084 -7.39 -20.79 -84.69
C ASN A 1084 -6.71 -22.01 -84.05
N ASP A 1085 -5.59 -22.44 -84.62
CA ASP A 1085 -4.79 -23.57 -84.13
C ASP A 1085 -4.08 -23.25 -82.81
N GLY A 1086 -3.71 -21.98 -82.61
CA GLY A 1086 -2.92 -21.50 -81.47
C GLY A 1086 -1.51 -22.12 -81.34
N LEU A 1087 -1.39 -23.42 -81.04
CA LEU A 1087 -0.14 -24.17 -80.86
C LEU A 1087 0.44 -24.81 -82.14
N ALA A 1088 -0.14 -24.54 -83.32
CA ALA A 1088 0.30 -25.09 -84.60
C ALA A 1088 0.25 -26.64 -84.66
N ASN A 1089 -0.69 -27.27 -83.93
CA ASN A 1089 -0.90 -28.71 -83.89
C ASN A 1089 -1.91 -29.22 -84.95
N GLY A 1090 -2.55 -28.28 -85.65
CA GLY A 1090 -3.52 -28.47 -86.71
C GLY A 1090 -4.99 -28.50 -86.25
N THR A 1091 -5.29 -28.46 -84.95
CA THR A 1091 -6.64 -28.67 -84.39
C THR A 1091 -7.02 -27.55 -83.42
N SER A 1092 -8.15 -26.89 -83.66
CA SER A 1092 -8.67 -25.86 -82.75
C SER A 1092 -9.63 -26.42 -81.70
N VAL A 1093 -10.39 -27.46 -82.08
CA VAL A 1093 -11.47 -28.00 -81.24
C VAL A 1093 -11.60 -29.51 -81.44
N SER A 1094 -11.70 -30.25 -80.34
CA SER A 1094 -11.87 -31.71 -80.30
C SER A 1094 -12.91 -32.11 -79.25
N ALA A 1095 -13.98 -32.79 -79.67
CA ALA A 1095 -15.02 -33.29 -78.78
C ALA A 1095 -15.19 -34.80 -78.90
N ALA A 1096 -15.43 -35.50 -77.79
CA ALA A 1096 -15.81 -36.91 -77.82
C ALA A 1096 -17.29 -37.10 -78.19
N GLY A 1097 -18.14 -36.15 -77.80
CA GLY A 1097 -19.58 -36.13 -78.05
C GLY A 1097 -20.00 -35.22 -79.20
N ASN A 1098 -21.24 -34.74 -79.15
CA ASN A 1098 -21.79 -33.82 -80.14
C ASN A 1098 -21.13 -32.46 -80.00
N LEU A 1099 -20.90 -31.81 -81.14
CA LEU A 1099 -20.28 -30.51 -81.23
C LEU A 1099 -21.24 -29.54 -81.90
N LEU A 1100 -21.63 -28.47 -81.21
CA LEU A 1100 -22.43 -27.38 -81.74
C LEU A 1100 -21.64 -26.07 -81.61
N LEU A 1101 -21.39 -25.41 -82.74
CA LEU A 1101 -20.92 -24.04 -82.76
C LEU A 1101 -21.97 -23.17 -83.44
N GLN A 1102 -22.48 -22.17 -82.73
CA GLN A 1102 -23.54 -21.30 -83.25
C GLN A 1102 -23.18 -19.84 -83.06
N ALA A 1103 -23.09 -19.09 -84.16
CA ALA A 1103 -22.89 -17.64 -84.12
C ALA A 1103 -24.24 -16.94 -84.32
N GLY A 1104 -24.90 -16.56 -83.23
CA GLY A 1104 -26.32 -16.23 -83.19
C GLY A 1104 -26.72 -14.86 -83.76
N GLY A 1105 -25.78 -13.92 -83.88
CA GLY A 1105 -26.04 -12.60 -84.46
C GLY A 1105 -26.26 -12.66 -85.98
N ALA A 1106 -27.21 -11.90 -86.52
CA ALA A 1106 -27.51 -11.91 -87.97
C ALA A 1106 -26.33 -11.50 -88.89
N THR A 1107 -25.28 -10.92 -88.32
CA THR A 1107 -24.04 -10.53 -88.99
C THR A 1107 -22.82 -11.29 -88.47
N SER A 1108 -23.05 -12.40 -87.78
CA SER A 1108 -22.00 -13.17 -87.11
C SER A 1108 -21.56 -14.35 -87.96
N ASP A 1109 -20.26 -14.44 -88.18
CA ASP A 1109 -19.65 -15.51 -88.97
C ASP A 1109 -19.10 -16.60 -88.06
N ILE A 1110 -18.93 -17.80 -88.60
CA ILE A 1110 -18.06 -18.82 -88.03
C ILE A 1110 -16.88 -19.01 -88.99
N ALA A 1111 -15.65 -18.84 -88.51
CA ALA A 1111 -14.43 -19.08 -89.26
C ALA A 1111 -13.63 -20.23 -88.64
N VAL A 1112 -13.48 -21.33 -89.37
CA VAL A 1112 -12.75 -22.54 -88.97
C VAL A 1112 -11.36 -22.53 -89.61
N ASN A 1113 -10.38 -21.90 -88.96
CA ASN A 1113 -9.01 -21.76 -89.47
C ASN A 1113 -8.09 -22.94 -89.11
N ALA A 1114 -8.53 -23.82 -88.21
CA ALA A 1114 -7.84 -25.05 -87.86
C ALA A 1114 -8.86 -26.18 -87.63
N ALA A 1115 -8.39 -27.43 -87.61
CA ALA A 1115 -9.28 -28.57 -87.71
C ALA A 1115 -10.28 -28.65 -86.55
N LEU A 1116 -11.47 -29.13 -86.91
CA LEU A 1116 -12.60 -29.36 -86.02
C LEU A 1116 -12.91 -30.86 -85.98
N LEU A 1117 -12.86 -31.48 -84.80
CA LEU A 1117 -12.99 -32.93 -84.67
C LEU A 1117 -14.09 -33.33 -83.69
N SER A 1118 -14.98 -34.25 -84.11
CA SER A 1118 -15.81 -35.05 -83.19
C SER A 1118 -15.52 -36.54 -83.36
N THR A 1119 -15.20 -37.22 -82.26
CA THR A 1119 -14.83 -38.65 -82.30
C THR A 1119 -16.00 -39.62 -82.09
N GLY A 1120 -17.12 -39.15 -81.51
CA GLY A 1120 -18.28 -39.99 -81.19
C GLY A 1120 -19.64 -39.34 -81.38
N GLY A 1121 -19.71 -38.04 -81.72
CA GLY A 1121 -20.96 -37.30 -81.93
C GLY A 1121 -21.08 -36.65 -83.30
N ASN A 1122 -22.15 -35.89 -83.49
CA ASN A 1122 -22.38 -35.09 -84.69
C ASN A 1122 -21.67 -33.74 -84.58
N ILE A 1123 -21.37 -33.10 -85.70
CA ILE A 1123 -20.94 -31.69 -85.74
C ILE A 1123 -22.05 -30.84 -86.35
N SER A 1124 -22.41 -29.73 -85.70
CA SER A 1124 -23.35 -28.74 -86.20
C SER A 1124 -22.72 -27.36 -86.16
N LEU A 1125 -22.61 -26.70 -87.31
CA LEU A 1125 -22.11 -25.32 -87.43
C LEU A 1125 -23.24 -24.43 -87.92
N ASN A 1126 -23.61 -23.40 -87.15
CA ASN A 1126 -24.72 -22.51 -87.48
C ASN A 1126 -24.27 -21.04 -87.44
N ALA A 1127 -23.97 -20.47 -88.59
CA ALA A 1127 -23.55 -19.08 -88.71
C ALA A 1127 -24.72 -18.15 -89.04
N GLY A 1128 -24.83 -17.04 -88.31
CA GLY A 1128 -25.86 -16.04 -88.56
C GLY A 1128 -25.66 -15.27 -89.88
N ARG A 1129 -24.42 -15.15 -90.39
CA ARG A 1129 -24.11 -14.69 -91.76
C ARG A 1129 -23.29 -15.72 -92.53
N ASP A 1130 -21.96 -15.72 -92.44
CA ASP A 1130 -21.12 -16.58 -93.28
C ASP A 1130 -20.44 -17.69 -92.47
N LEU A 1131 -20.28 -18.87 -93.08
CA LEU A 1131 -19.49 -19.98 -92.54
C LEU A 1131 -18.26 -20.20 -93.42
N LEU A 1132 -17.09 -19.84 -92.91
CA LEU A 1132 -15.80 -19.97 -93.59
C LEU A 1132 -15.09 -21.21 -93.06
N ILE A 1133 -14.94 -22.23 -93.90
CA ILE A 1133 -14.26 -23.47 -93.59
C ILE A 1133 -12.87 -23.45 -94.25
N ASN A 1134 -11.87 -22.97 -93.51
CA ASN A 1134 -10.50 -22.86 -93.99
C ASN A 1134 -9.64 -24.08 -93.63
N SER A 1135 -10.19 -25.04 -92.89
CA SER A 1135 -9.52 -26.26 -92.44
C SER A 1135 -10.52 -27.42 -92.31
N SER A 1136 -10.03 -28.61 -91.99
CA SER A 1136 -10.83 -29.84 -91.99
C SER A 1136 -11.85 -29.89 -90.85
N VAL A 1137 -13.10 -30.22 -91.16
CA VAL A 1137 -14.16 -30.58 -90.20
C VAL A 1137 -14.42 -32.08 -90.33
N THR A 1138 -14.14 -32.83 -89.27
CA THR A 1138 -14.13 -34.30 -89.29
C THR A 1138 -14.98 -34.92 -88.19
N VAL A 1139 -15.80 -35.89 -88.57
CA VAL A 1139 -16.52 -36.78 -87.68
C VAL A 1139 -16.02 -38.21 -87.88
N SER A 1140 -15.29 -38.76 -86.91
CA SER A 1140 -14.76 -40.13 -87.01
C SER A 1140 -15.69 -41.21 -86.45
N GLY A 1141 -16.70 -40.81 -85.66
CA GLY A 1141 -17.74 -41.70 -85.14
C GLY A 1141 -18.61 -42.29 -86.26
N ALA A 1142 -18.83 -43.60 -86.22
CA ALA A 1142 -19.58 -44.31 -87.27
C ALA A 1142 -21.05 -43.82 -87.35
N GLY A 1143 -21.48 -43.45 -88.57
CA GLY A 1143 -22.87 -43.05 -88.86
C GLY A 1143 -23.31 -41.69 -88.29
N LYS A 1144 -22.37 -40.85 -87.83
CA LYS A 1144 -22.62 -39.51 -87.26
C LYS A 1144 -22.54 -38.42 -88.34
N SER A 1145 -23.33 -37.36 -88.20
CA SER A 1145 -23.50 -36.33 -89.24
C SER A 1145 -22.66 -35.08 -89.03
N ILE A 1146 -22.43 -34.37 -90.13
CA ILE A 1146 -21.98 -32.97 -90.15
C ILE A 1146 -23.12 -32.13 -90.74
N ASP A 1147 -23.61 -31.14 -90.00
CA ASP A 1147 -24.66 -30.24 -90.43
C ASP A 1147 -24.14 -28.79 -90.42
N LEU A 1148 -24.14 -28.14 -91.57
CA LEU A 1148 -23.68 -26.78 -91.76
C LEU A 1148 -24.86 -25.91 -92.17
N LEU A 1149 -25.06 -24.80 -91.47
CA LEU A 1149 -26.12 -23.84 -91.72
C LEU A 1149 -25.54 -22.43 -91.71
N ALA A 1150 -25.86 -21.64 -92.73
CA ALA A 1150 -25.55 -20.22 -92.78
C ALA A 1150 -26.70 -19.43 -93.45
N THR A 1151 -26.88 -18.15 -93.14
CA THR A 1151 -27.86 -17.33 -93.88
C THR A 1151 -27.24 -16.66 -95.11
N GLY A 1152 -25.93 -16.42 -95.06
CA GLY A 1152 -25.08 -15.87 -96.11
C GLY A 1152 -24.46 -16.98 -96.96
N ASN A 1153 -23.14 -17.10 -96.93
CA ASN A 1153 -22.40 -18.10 -97.70
C ASN A 1153 -21.83 -19.21 -96.81
N ILE A 1154 -21.66 -20.40 -97.38
CA ILE A 1154 -20.75 -21.42 -96.84
C ILE A 1154 -19.57 -21.49 -97.80
N THR A 1155 -18.36 -21.16 -97.35
CA THR A 1155 -17.17 -21.14 -98.22
C THR A 1155 -16.13 -22.10 -97.66
N MET A 1156 -15.82 -23.15 -98.41
CA MET A 1156 -14.65 -23.99 -98.16
C MET A 1156 -13.43 -23.39 -98.88
N ALA A 1157 -12.30 -23.28 -98.19
CA ALA A 1157 -11.04 -22.87 -98.83
C ALA A 1157 -10.32 -24.06 -99.46
N ASN A 1158 -9.36 -23.77 -100.34
CA ASN A 1158 -8.54 -24.81 -100.97
C ASN A 1158 -7.75 -25.63 -99.92
N GLY A 1159 -7.85 -26.95 -100.01
CA GLY A 1159 -7.32 -27.92 -99.06
C GLY A 1159 -8.17 -28.16 -97.80
N ALA A 1160 -9.33 -27.51 -97.65
CA ALA A 1160 -10.26 -27.78 -96.56
C ALA A 1160 -11.15 -28.99 -96.88
N SER A 1161 -11.55 -29.74 -95.84
CA SER A 1161 -12.38 -30.94 -96.04
C SER A 1161 -13.51 -31.08 -95.03
N LEU A 1162 -14.64 -31.65 -95.45
CA LEU A 1162 -15.72 -32.13 -94.60
C LEU A 1162 -15.76 -33.65 -94.68
N ALA A 1163 -15.44 -34.35 -93.59
CA ALA A 1163 -15.32 -35.81 -93.61
C ALA A 1163 -16.17 -36.47 -92.53
N SER A 1164 -16.98 -37.47 -92.89
CA SER A 1164 -17.74 -38.32 -91.96
C SER A 1164 -17.43 -39.81 -92.18
N ASN A 1165 -17.54 -40.61 -91.11
CA ASN A 1165 -17.41 -42.06 -91.18
C ASN A 1165 -18.77 -42.74 -91.46
N GLY A 1166 -19.30 -42.53 -92.67
CA GLY A 1166 -20.52 -43.19 -93.13
C GLY A 1166 -21.83 -42.52 -92.67
N GLY A 1167 -21.77 -41.33 -92.08
CA GLY A 1167 -22.93 -40.52 -91.72
C GLY A 1167 -23.19 -39.39 -92.73
N ASN A 1168 -24.31 -38.69 -92.59
CA ASN A 1168 -24.71 -37.70 -93.59
C ASN A 1168 -23.96 -36.38 -93.42
N ILE A 1169 -23.69 -35.67 -94.51
CA ILE A 1169 -23.16 -34.31 -94.47
C ILE A 1169 -24.19 -33.39 -95.13
N ALA A 1170 -24.69 -32.40 -94.41
CA ALA A 1170 -25.61 -31.40 -94.94
C ALA A 1170 -24.96 -30.01 -94.88
N ALA A 1171 -25.10 -29.25 -95.97
CA ALA A 1171 -24.72 -27.84 -96.04
C ALA A 1171 -25.88 -27.03 -96.61
N GLN A 1172 -26.43 -26.12 -95.81
CA GLN A 1172 -27.57 -25.30 -96.19
C GLN A 1172 -27.26 -23.82 -96.01
N THR A 1173 -27.47 -23.02 -97.06
CA THR A 1173 -27.23 -21.59 -97.02
C THR A 1173 -28.20 -20.75 -97.84
N GLY A 1174 -28.34 -19.47 -97.48
CA GLY A 1174 -29.21 -18.51 -98.20
C GLY A 1174 -28.60 -17.93 -99.48
N ASN A 1175 -27.28 -17.91 -99.61
CA ASN A 1175 -26.54 -17.49 -100.82
C ASN A 1175 -25.73 -18.66 -101.39
N ASP A 1176 -24.42 -18.48 -101.62
CA ASP A 1176 -23.58 -19.43 -102.34
C ASP A 1176 -22.94 -20.45 -101.38
N VAL A 1177 -22.78 -21.69 -101.85
CA VAL A 1177 -21.90 -22.69 -101.23
C VAL A 1177 -20.70 -22.88 -102.13
N THR A 1178 -19.50 -22.67 -101.61
CA THR A 1178 -18.24 -23.01 -102.28
C THR A 1178 -17.67 -24.30 -101.68
N ILE A 1179 -17.43 -25.29 -102.51
CA ILE A 1179 -17.12 -26.67 -102.12
C ILE A 1179 -15.68 -27.01 -102.52
N GLU A 1180 -14.97 -27.67 -101.62
CA GLU A 1180 -13.73 -28.40 -101.91
C GLU A 1180 -14.00 -29.90 -101.64
N THR A 1181 -13.35 -30.56 -100.68
CA THR A 1181 -13.56 -31.98 -100.43
C THR A 1181 -14.67 -32.25 -99.40
N ILE A 1182 -15.71 -32.98 -99.81
CA ILE A 1182 -16.78 -33.52 -98.95
C ILE A 1182 -16.81 -35.04 -99.07
N ALA A 1183 -16.44 -35.75 -98.00
CA ALA A 1183 -16.38 -37.21 -97.96
C ALA A 1183 -17.31 -37.78 -96.88
N ALA A 1184 -18.46 -38.31 -97.27
CA ALA A 1184 -19.45 -38.92 -96.37
C ALA A 1184 -19.33 -40.47 -96.27
N GLY A 1185 -18.42 -41.10 -97.03
CA GLY A 1185 -18.28 -42.56 -97.08
C GLY A 1185 -19.56 -43.25 -97.55
N SER A 1186 -20.17 -44.09 -96.70
CA SER A 1186 -21.47 -44.75 -96.97
C SER A 1186 -22.70 -43.86 -96.76
N GLY A 1187 -22.54 -42.65 -96.23
CA GLY A 1187 -23.60 -41.69 -95.94
C GLY A 1187 -24.07 -40.91 -97.18
N SER A 1188 -25.02 -40.00 -96.99
CA SER A 1188 -25.52 -39.10 -98.04
C SER A 1188 -25.09 -37.66 -97.81
N VAL A 1189 -24.86 -36.92 -98.89
CA VAL A 1189 -24.54 -35.49 -98.87
C VAL A 1189 -25.74 -34.69 -99.37
N LEU A 1190 -26.10 -33.64 -98.64
CA LEU A 1190 -27.12 -32.67 -99.04
C LEU A 1190 -26.46 -31.29 -99.11
N VAL A 1191 -26.53 -30.62 -100.25
CA VAL A 1191 -26.13 -29.22 -100.38
C VAL A 1191 -27.31 -28.40 -100.90
N VAL A 1192 -27.72 -27.39 -100.15
CA VAL A 1192 -28.82 -26.49 -100.49
C VAL A 1192 -28.29 -25.05 -100.44
N ALA A 1193 -28.22 -24.39 -101.58
CA ALA A 1193 -27.81 -23.00 -101.74
C ALA A 1193 -28.97 -22.16 -102.27
N GLY A 1194 -29.28 -21.01 -101.67
CA GLY A 1194 -30.21 -20.04 -102.25
C GLY A 1194 -29.61 -19.30 -103.47
N GLY A 1195 -28.28 -19.29 -103.58
CA GLY A 1195 -27.49 -18.85 -104.73
C GLY A 1195 -26.95 -20.03 -105.55
N SER A 1196 -25.64 -20.04 -105.82
CA SER A 1196 -24.93 -21.08 -106.57
C SER A 1196 -24.19 -22.06 -105.67
N ILE A 1197 -24.02 -23.29 -106.14
CA ILE A 1197 -23.05 -24.25 -105.61
C ILE A 1197 -21.84 -24.19 -106.54
N VAL A 1198 -20.67 -23.83 -106.02
CA VAL A 1198 -19.46 -23.52 -106.79
C VAL A 1198 -18.34 -24.43 -106.34
N ASP A 1199 -17.61 -24.99 -107.30
CA ASP A 1199 -16.36 -25.69 -107.03
C ASP A 1199 -15.23 -24.68 -106.79
N GLN A 1200 -14.48 -24.89 -105.70
CA GLN A 1200 -13.37 -24.07 -105.21
C GLN A 1200 -12.07 -24.27 -105.99
N ASP A 1201 -11.92 -25.38 -106.72
CA ASP A 1201 -10.68 -25.73 -107.39
C ASP A 1201 -10.41 -24.91 -108.67
N LEU A 1202 -9.27 -25.19 -109.30
CA LEU A 1202 -8.85 -24.52 -110.52
C LEU A 1202 -9.46 -25.21 -111.74
N ALA A 1203 -10.48 -24.59 -112.34
CA ALA A 1203 -10.97 -24.81 -113.72
C ALA A 1203 -10.36 -26.01 -114.48
N GLY A 1204 -10.94 -27.20 -114.29
CA GLY A 1204 -10.57 -28.42 -115.02
C GLY A 1204 -9.51 -29.29 -114.33
N ASP A 1205 -9.41 -29.22 -113.01
CA ASP A 1205 -8.83 -30.28 -112.20
C ASP A 1205 -9.70 -31.56 -112.27
N GLY A 1206 -9.26 -32.61 -111.59
CA GLY A 1206 -9.98 -33.89 -111.55
C GLY A 1206 -9.99 -34.48 -110.15
N GLU A 1207 -9.83 -33.61 -109.15
CA GLU A 1207 -10.07 -33.99 -107.76
C GLU A 1207 -11.55 -34.30 -107.59
N VAL A 1208 -11.92 -35.13 -106.61
CA VAL A 1208 -13.34 -35.44 -106.39
C VAL A 1208 -13.83 -34.61 -105.24
N ASP A 1209 -14.63 -33.61 -105.57
CA ASP A 1209 -15.22 -32.69 -104.59
C ASP A 1209 -16.17 -33.40 -103.65
N ILE A 1210 -17.05 -34.28 -104.15
CA ILE A 1210 -18.05 -34.95 -103.30
C ILE A 1210 -18.02 -36.47 -103.46
N MET A 1211 -17.72 -37.16 -102.35
CA MET A 1211 -17.72 -38.62 -102.22
C MET A 1211 -18.80 -39.09 -101.23
N ALA A 1212 -19.84 -39.75 -101.73
CA ALA A 1212 -20.97 -40.20 -100.91
C ALA A 1212 -21.73 -41.38 -101.54
N ASN A 1213 -22.66 -42.00 -100.82
CA ASN A 1213 -23.60 -42.97 -101.39
C ASN A 1213 -24.75 -42.28 -102.14
N GLY A 1214 -25.40 -41.33 -101.47
CA GLY A 1214 -26.44 -40.48 -102.05
C GLY A 1214 -26.02 -39.01 -102.04
N LEU A 1215 -26.33 -38.27 -103.10
CA LEU A 1215 -26.06 -36.84 -103.20
C LEU A 1215 -27.30 -36.09 -103.66
N GLN A 1216 -27.68 -35.08 -102.89
CA GLN A 1216 -28.71 -34.13 -103.24
C GLN A 1216 -28.14 -32.72 -103.31
N LEU A 1217 -28.23 -32.09 -104.47
CA LEU A 1217 -27.80 -30.72 -104.70
C LEU A 1217 -29.02 -29.87 -105.08
N SER A 1218 -29.17 -28.70 -104.47
CA SER A 1218 -30.21 -27.74 -104.80
C SER A 1218 -29.64 -26.33 -104.75
N ALA A 1219 -29.59 -25.66 -105.89
CA ALA A 1219 -29.12 -24.27 -106.00
C ALA A 1219 -30.23 -23.37 -106.57
N GLY A 1220 -30.40 -22.18 -106.01
CA GLY A 1220 -31.30 -21.16 -106.57
C GLY A 1220 -30.81 -20.59 -107.90
N ASN A 1221 -29.50 -20.65 -108.16
CA ASN A 1221 -28.87 -20.21 -109.40
C ASN A 1221 -28.23 -21.37 -110.19
N ALA A 1222 -26.93 -21.66 -110.01
CA ALA A 1222 -26.20 -22.68 -110.75
C ALA A 1222 -25.53 -23.72 -109.84
N ILE A 1223 -25.26 -24.91 -110.36
CA ILE A 1223 -24.41 -25.93 -109.73
C ILE A 1223 -23.20 -26.10 -110.65
N GLY A 1224 -22.00 -25.77 -110.17
CA GLY A 1224 -20.81 -25.64 -111.00
C GLY A 1224 -20.89 -24.50 -112.02
N SER A 1225 -19.91 -24.43 -112.91
CA SER A 1225 -19.86 -23.50 -114.04
C SER A 1225 -19.32 -24.21 -115.29
N GLY A 1226 -19.59 -23.68 -116.48
CA GLY A 1226 -19.07 -24.28 -117.73
C GLY A 1226 -17.54 -24.29 -117.85
N ALA A 1227 -16.82 -23.60 -116.95
CA ALA A 1227 -15.36 -23.58 -116.87
C ALA A 1227 -14.80 -24.38 -115.69
N ASN A 1228 -15.63 -24.73 -114.70
CA ASN A 1228 -15.27 -25.49 -113.51
C ASN A 1228 -16.49 -26.27 -113.03
N ALA A 1229 -16.51 -27.58 -113.27
CA ALA A 1229 -17.66 -28.43 -112.96
C ALA A 1229 -17.69 -28.73 -111.45
N LEU A 1230 -18.52 -29.67 -111.02
CA LEU A 1230 -18.43 -30.22 -109.67
C LEU A 1230 -18.21 -31.73 -109.83
N GLU A 1231 -17.11 -32.22 -109.33
CA GLU A 1231 -16.63 -33.57 -109.49
C GLU A 1231 -17.22 -34.44 -108.38
N THR A 1232 -18.02 -35.45 -108.76
CA THR A 1232 -18.75 -36.26 -107.78
C THR A 1232 -18.52 -37.77 -108.00
N ALA A 1233 -18.33 -38.49 -106.89
CA ALA A 1233 -18.26 -39.95 -106.84
C ALA A 1233 -19.39 -40.48 -105.96
N VAL A 1234 -20.56 -40.68 -106.59
CA VAL A 1234 -21.81 -41.02 -105.90
C VAL A 1234 -22.60 -42.12 -106.59
N ALA A 1235 -23.35 -42.92 -105.82
CA ALA A 1235 -24.18 -44.00 -106.38
C ALA A 1235 -25.54 -43.49 -106.87
N THR A 1236 -26.09 -42.46 -106.22
CA THR A 1236 -27.33 -41.79 -106.61
C THR A 1236 -27.20 -40.28 -106.48
N LEU A 1237 -27.60 -39.55 -107.52
CA LEU A 1237 -27.53 -38.09 -107.59
C LEU A 1237 -28.90 -37.52 -107.93
N THR A 1238 -29.34 -36.54 -107.15
CA THR A 1238 -30.47 -35.67 -107.47
C THR A 1238 -29.99 -34.23 -107.42
N ALA A 1239 -30.06 -33.52 -108.55
CA ALA A 1239 -29.61 -32.14 -108.63
C ALA A 1239 -30.72 -31.24 -109.17
N HIS A 1240 -30.86 -30.05 -108.60
CA HIS A 1240 -31.80 -29.03 -109.04
C HIS A 1240 -31.12 -27.67 -109.05
N ALA A 1241 -31.09 -27.01 -110.21
CA ALA A 1241 -30.65 -25.64 -110.39
C ALA A 1241 -31.82 -24.77 -110.87
N GLY A 1242 -31.96 -23.56 -110.34
CA GLY A 1242 -33.06 -22.65 -110.64
C GLY A 1242 -32.92 -21.93 -111.98
N ASN A 1243 -32.02 -20.95 -112.06
CA ASN A 1243 -31.84 -20.07 -113.23
C ASN A 1243 -30.55 -20.31 -114.05
N GLY A 1244 -29.60 -21.10 -113.54
CA GLY A 1244 -28.30 -21.40 -114.14
C GLY A 1244 -28.14 -22.84 -114.65
N GLY A 1245 -26.93 -23.19 -115.10
CA GLY A 1245 -26.60 -24.55 -115.57
C GLY A 1245 -26.34 -25.53 -114.44
N LEU A 1246 -26.52 -26.83 -114.76
CA LEU A 1246 -26.03 -27.99 -114.00
C LEU A 1246 -24.81 -28.56 -114.74
#